data_AF-A0A7K6A6J8-F1
#
_entry.id   AF-A0A7K6A6J8-F1
#
_cell.length_a   1.000
_cell.length_b   1.000
_cell.length_c   1.000
_cell.angle_alpha   90.00
_cell.angle_beta   90.00
_cell.angle_gamma   90.00
#
_symmetry.space_group_name_H-M   'P 1'
#
loop_
_entity.id
_entity.type
_entity.pdbx_description
1 polymer ?
#
loop_
_entity_poly.entity_id
_entity_poly.type
_entity_poly.pdbx_seq_one_letter_code
_entity_poly.pdbx_strand_id
1 'polypeptide(L)'
;PSCFSAAGVPWSVLRSYSSTSAKEKANRSSTCERTELLEVLKARAKQLQSSNAPEVTVNRVELAPLGNDKHQNPLQKAMAPGPTQEQPVPRAGGCPARPHGWVETLHKETCIQQLKLERKLSMAASQLDLGSQAKAEAEPKAKPKAKPKAQIKAKGKPKAKPTQNLKISKAPKVKAPTAWSQSQSSTSPHSKPRVMALKEGVKLERPRRVLKDKDSSQDKVLQETIQSSLECFLFLHQPEQAEGILMLYHRAPVKQKLLDVTAYNTVMRCWARKGCLQHIDELFLMLECAGLRPNLDSYAAALQCMGRSQSSPKDIWRYLEQLKSDGFHVDELLEKCLFEEDEKEKVVSAIRTVLPNYQLPPPPKPQTCKSSLLQDFYSKEKVVSYPKLDFSVKELQERFQQQLEMELSNTITIKSVEAAKPPTPQAVKARELLGSLRSQWHDALLQALQKSKHSMAKARTLRAYNITYPYLCLLLDEEYVDIMLEVLHTVFPQGESLTVLARELSSKVYSRFITHRKLRTRHLEKVQGVYEDYIHLLAKDSQPDQYLPREYWEKLVAEAGLGSSLSLKECSWPYVVLMRLGMHMLELLVKSVTMPRNLLNPRLESKSIPVLYHVYSYQNTWQVGLIKPHPIFSQILMDAAETTLTFHSSAMPMLCPPVPWTSPHFGGFVVNDTKLMRSVDGALQHQLLLEQCPPVNLQPVLDALNQLGNCAWKINQPVLDIVISIFNDKGNEKLDIPPPLSEAPQPPTAPGHPSTWSQSLRRERLLCKKKAAEMHSLRMDALYKLSIANYVRDKVFWFPHNMDFRGRTYPCPPYFNHLGNDVTRAILLFAEGKPLGPKGLNWLKIHLINLTGLKKKNALQERLEYANEIMEEILDSADHPLTGRKWWMDADEPWQALACCMEIAKASRSPDPSAYISHFPVHQDGSCNGLQHYAALGRDLIGAASVNLIPCSVPQDVYSAVAQQVEEFRKKDAARGVKIAQVLQDFISRKVVKQTVMTVVYGVTRYGGRLQIEKRLKEIDDFPEEYLWEASHYLVRQVFNSIKEMFSATRDIQHWLTESAKLISQSGRTVEWVTPLGLPIVQPYYRFKSTVVSECLVAPAPPCPTLCCRKPDTVKQKNAFPPNFIHSLDSTHMMLTALHCFRQGLTFVSVHDCYWTHALTVDIMNQICRQQFVALHSEKILQDLSEFMLEKYCSPGTETGDMWQKKLMEQLSNVPRTGEFNLKQVMDSTYFFS
;
A
#
# COMPACT_ATOMS: atom_id res chain seq x y z
N PRO A 1 -2.40 -29.42 -49.98
CA PRO A 1 -1.68 -30.61 -50.50
C PRO A 1 -0.21 -30.58 -50.07
N SER A 2 0.36 -31.74 -49.71
CA SER A 2 1.81 -32.06 -49.67
C SER A 2 2.84 -31.03 -49.16
N CYS A 3 3.53 -31.41 -48.08
CA CYS A 3 4.92 -31.09 -47.75
C CYS A 3 5.30 -29.65 -47.36
N PHE A 4 5.65 -29.46 -46.08
CA PHE A 4 7.05 -29.18 -45.70
C PHE A 4 7.38 -29.89 -44.37
N SER A 5 8.66 -30.18 -44.14
CA SER A 5 9.13 -31.12 -43.11
C SER A 5 9.50 -30.48 -41.78
N ALA A 6 9.40 -31.27 -40.70
CA ALA A 6 9.94 -30.89 -39.40
C ALA A 6 11.48 -30.97 -39.39
N ALA A 7 12.13 -30.00 -38.74
CA ALA A 7 13.56 -30.01 -38.43
C ALA A 7 13.78 -29.56 -36.98
N GLY A 8 14.40 -30.41 -36.16
CA GLY A 8 14.71 -30.09 -34.76
C GLY A 8 16.00 -29.30 -34.60
N VAL A 9 16.12 -28.50 -33.53
CA VAL A 9 17.32 -27.72 -33.21
C VAL A 9 18.34 -28.57 -32.43
N PRO A 10 19.57 -28.77 -32.94
CA PRO A 10 20.64 -29.41 -32.18
C PRO A 10 21.41 -28.39 -31.32
N TRP A 11 21.46 -28.59 -30.00
CA TRP A 11 22.38 -27.86 -29.11
C TRP A 11 23.44 -28.78 -28.51
N SER A 12 24.65 -28.68 -29.05
CA SER A 12 25.88 -29.17 -28.44
C SER A 12 26.62 -28.02 -27.70
N VAL A 13 27.79 -28.31 -27.13
CA VAL A 13 28.67 -27.34 -26.44
C VAL A 13 28.11 -26.73 -25.15
N LEU A 14 28.18 -27.50 -24.05
CA LEU A 14 28.08 -26.93 -22.69
C LEU A 14 28.92 -27.69 -21.64
N ARG A 15 30.23 -27.81 -21.87
CA ARG A 15 31.23 -28.20 -20.85
C ARG A 15 32.61 -27.56 -21.10
N SER A 16 32.99 -26.60 -20.28
CA SER A 16 34.35 -26.52 -19.69
C SER A 16 34.42 -25.37 -18.66
N TYR A 17 34.92 -25.68 -17.47
CA TYR A 17 35.53 -24.71 -16.56
C TYR A 17 36.53 -25.47 -15.68
N SER A 18 37.82 -25.12 -15.81
CA SER A 18 38.91 -25.56 -14.95
C SER A 18 39.51 -24.35 -14.22
N SER A 19 40.28 -24.61 -13.16
CA SER A 19 40.76 -23.61 -12.20
C SER A 19 42.12 -23.02 -12.57
N THR A 20 42.26 -21.69 -12.59
CA THR A 20 43.56 -20.99 -12.68
C THR A 20 43.66 -19.75 -11.78
N SER A 21 44.92 -19.39 -11.49
CA SER A 21 45.45 -18.48 -10.45
C SER A 21 44.74 -17.14 -10.18
N ALA A 22 44.76 -16.73 -8.90
CA ALA A 22 44.14 -15.49 -8.42
C ALA A 22 44.87 -14.18 -8.80
N LYS A 23 46.15 -14.20 -9.23
CA LYS A 23 46.91 -12.96 -9.49
C LYS A 23 46.42 -12.16 -10.71
N GLU A 24 45.71 -12.79 -11.65
CA GLU A 24 45.18 -12.10 -12.84
C GLU A 24 43.91 -11.26 -12.56
N LYS A 25 43.28 -11.41 -11.38
CA LYS A 25 42.07 -10.64 -11.02
C LYS A 25 42.35 -9.18 -10.67
N ALA A 26 43.52 -8.86 -10.11
CA ALA A 26 43.80 -7.52 -9.58
C ALA A 26 43.79 -6.43 -10.67
N ASN A 27 44.57 -6.59 -11.74
CA ASN A 27 44.62 -5.58 -12.81
C ASN A 27 43.35 -5.53 -13.68
N ARG A 28 42.46 -6.54 -13.57
CA ARG A 28 41.12 -6.48 -14.16
C ARG A 28 40.14 -5.68 -13.29
N SER A 29 40.37 -5.50 -11.98
CA SER A 29 39.41 -4.81 -11.12
C SER A 29 39.31 -3.32 -11.43
N SER A 30 40.41 -2.57 -11.52
CA SER A 30 40.36 -1.10 -11.69
C SER A 30 39.76 -0.63 -13.02
N THR A 31 39.82 -1.46 -14.08
CA THR A 31 39.09 -1.22 -15.33
C THR A 31 37.63 -1.67 -15.24
N CYS A 32 37.35 -2.80 -14.58
CA CYS A 32 35.98 -3.26 -14.32
C CYS A 32 35.21 -2.24 -13.47
N GLU A 33 35.81 -1.74 -12.39
CA GLU A 33 35.29 -0.70 -11.48
C GLU A 33 34.88 0.58 -12.22
N ARG A 34 35.65 1.03 -13.23
CA ARG A 34 35.27 2.19 -14.08
C ARG A 34 34.07 1.88 -14.98
N THR A 35 33.99 0.69 -15.56
CA THR A 35 32.80 0.29 -16.32
C THR A 35 31.59 0.02 -15.42
N GLU A 36 31.79 -0.54 -14.24
CA GLU A 36 30.76 -0.80 -13.23
C GLU A 36 30.23 0.51 -12.65
N LEU A 37 31.06 1.54 -12.44
CA LEU A 37 30.57 2.86 -12.04
C LEU A 37 29.64 3.46 -13.11
N LEU A 38 29.95 3.27 -14.39
CA LEU A 38 29.12 3.70 -15.52
C LEU A 38 27.85 2.86 -15.70
N GLU A 39 27.93 1.54 -15.51
CA GLU A 39 26.79 0.62 -15.50
C GLU A 39 25.88 0.91 -14.29
N VAL A 40 26.42 1.16 -13.10
CA VAL A 40 25.68 1.53 -11.88
C VAL A 40 25.03 2.91 -12.02
N LEU A 41 25.69 3.89 -12.63
CA LEU A 41 25.06 5.19 -12.93
C LEU A 41 23.91 5.04 -13.95
N LYS A 42 24.05 4.18 -14.97
CA LYS A 42 22.98 3.87 -15.94
C LYS A 42 21.86 3.02 -15.35
N ALA A 43 22.18 2.08 -14.45
CA ALA A 43 21.20 1.27 -13.73
C ALA A 43 20.41 2.11 -12.74
N ARG A 44 21.08 3.01 -12.00
CA ARG A 44 20.45 3.99 -11.10
C ARG A 44 19.55 4.96 -11.88
N ALA A 45 19.98 5.43 -13.06
CA ALA A 45 19.13 6.21 -13.95
C ALA A 45 17.89 5.45 -14.44
N LYS A 46 18.01 4.15 -14.78
CA LYS A 46 16.89 3.29 -15.16
C LYS A 46 15.95 2.96 -14.00
N GLN A 47 16.48 2.72 -12.80
CA GLN A 47 15.69 2.48 -11.59
C GLN A 47 14.85 3.71 -11.22
N LEU A 48 15.37 4.91 -11.49
CA LEU A 48 14.68 6.19 -11.40
C LEU A 48 13.72 6.49 -12.57
N GLN A 49 13.63 5.60 -13.57
CA GLN A 49 12.65 5.65 -14.67
C GLN A 49 11.54 4.59 -14.52
N SER A 50 11.70 3.59 -13.64
CA SER A 50 10.84 2.39 -13.59
C SER A 50 10.09 2.18 -12.26
N SER A 51 9.92 3.22 -11.44
CA SER A 51 9.27 3.07 -10.12
C SER A 51 8.45 4.28 -9.67
N ASN A 52 7.15 4.07 -9.46
CA ASN A 52 6.29 4.97 -8.68
C ASN A 52 6.47 4.68 -7.17
N ALA A 53 7.67 4.94 -6.64
CA ALA A 53 7.95 4.85 -5.20
C ALA A 53 9.08 5.83 -4.79
N PRO A 54 8.95 6.61 -3.70
CA PRO A 54 9.89 7.67 -3.38
C PRO A 54 11.07 7.19 -2.51
N GLU A 55 12.22 6.84 -3.08
CA GLU A 55 13.44 6.59 -2.30
C GLU A 55 14.78 6.77 -3.06
N VAL A 56 15.40 7.95 -2.96
CA VAL A 56 16.87 8.09 -3.03
C VAL A 56 17.34 9.21 -2.08
N THR A 57 18.16 8.86 -1.10
CA THR A 57 19.06 9.81 -0.43
C THR A 57 20.41 9.87 -1.15
N VAL A 58 21.01 11.05 -1.20
CA VAL A 58 22.35 11.27 -1.78
C VAL A 58 23.20 12.03 -0.77
N ASN A 59 24.21 11.36 -0.21
CA ASN A 59 25.29 12.04 0.48
C ASN A 59 26.29 12.59 -0.54
N ARG A 60 26.78 13.80 -0.29
CA ARG A 60 27.82 14.48 -1.08
C ARG A 60 29.18 14.11 -0.50
N VAL A 61 30.16 13.81 -1.36
CA VAL A 61 31.58 13.70 -1.00
C VAL A 61 32.36 14.50 -2.04
N GLU A 62 33.35 15.27 -1.57
CA GLU A 62 34.19 16.13 -2.40
C GLU A 62 35.50 15.40 -2.73
N LEU A 63 36.09 15.72 -3.89
CA LEU A 63 37.34 15.10 -4.37
C LEU A 63 38.50 16.10 -4.29
N ALA A 64 39.65 15.61 -3.82
CA ALA A 64 40.95 16.30 -3.82
C ALA A 64 41.97 15.50 -4.69
N PRO A 65 43.04 16.14 -5.21
CA PRO A 65 43.80 15.62 -6.36
C PRO A 65 44.93 14.63 -6.04
N LEU A 66 45.54 14.09 -7.11
CA LEU A 66 46.55 13.02 -7.12
C LEU A 66 47.98 13.47 -6.73
N GLY A 67 48.82 12.47 -6.40
CA GLY A 67 50.29 12.51 -6.40
C GLY A 67 50.88 11.19 -6.94
N ASN A 68 52.16 11.19 -7.35
CA ASN A 68 52.72 10.20 -8.30
C ASN A 68 53.62 9.08 -7.72
N ASP A 69 53.64 7.95 -8.45
CA ASP A 69 54.73 6.99 -8.76
C ASP A 69 55.85 6.62 -7.76
N LYS A 70 56.13 5.29 -7.63
CA LYS A 70 57.25 4.62 -8.35
C LYS A 70 57.29 3.08 -8.19
N HIS A 71 58.21 2.44 -8.93
CA HIS A 71 58.44 1.00 -9.15
C HIS A 71 58.88 0.17 -7.88
N GLN A 72 59.13 -1.15 -7.86
CA GLN A 72 59.64 -2.10 -8.90
C GLN A 72 59.41 -3.60 -8.56
N ASN A 73 59.85 -4.52 -9.44
CA ASN A 73 59.81 -6.01 -9.40
C ASN A 73 61.23 -6.53 -9.82
N PRO A 74 61.70 -7.83 -9.75
CA PRO A 74 61.01 -9.04 -10.30
C PRO A 74 61.40 -10.50 -9.83
N LEU A 75 60.68 -11.54 -10.32
CA LEU A 75 61.07 -12.98 -10.54
C LEU A 75 61.39 -13.89 -9.29
N GLN A 76 61.32 -15.24 -9.27
CA GLN A 76 61.14 -16.41 -10.20
C GLN A 76 60.53 -17.63 -9.38
N LYS A 77 60.37 -18.95 -9.70
CA LYS A 77 60.52 -19.95 -10.81
C LYS A 77 59.74 -21.27 -10.44
N ALA A 78 59.58 -22.25 -11.37
CA ALA A 78 59.42 -23.72 -11.15
C ALA A 78 58.14 -24.32 -10.46
N MET A 79 57.88 -25.65 -10.37
CA MET A 79 57.70 -26.69 -11.44
C MET A 79 57.12 -28.07 -10.94
N ALA A 80 56.38 -28.78 -11.82
CA ALA A 80 56.24 -30.26 -12.03
C ALA A 80 55.47 -31.25 -11.05
N PRO A 81 55.01 -32.45 -11.53
CA PRO A 81 53.92 -33.26 -10.89
C PRO A 81 54.06 -34.82 -10.87
N GLY A 82 53.07 -35.60 -10.37
CA GLY A 82 52.87 -37.01 -10.82
C GLY A 82 52.41 -38.09 -9.80
N PRO A 83 51.96 -39.30 -10.24
CA PRO A 83 50.56 -39.77 -10.02
C PRO A 83 50.34 -41.29 -9.67
N THR A 84 49.07 -41.76 -9.68
CA THR A 84 48.55 -43.19 -9.82
C THR A 84 48.83 -44.20 -8.66
N GLN A 85 48.14 -45.35 -8.43
CA GLN A 85 46.78 -45.91 -8.71
C GLN A 85 46.58 -47.29 -7.97
N GLU A 86 45.33 -47.82 -7.88
CA GLU A 86 44.88 -49.27 -7.84
C GLU A 86 43.97 -49.80 -6.67
N GLN A 87 43.39 -51.01 -6.86
CA GLN A 87 42.35 -51.77 -6.10
C GLN A 87 42.75 -53.30 -6.03
N PRO A 88 42.03 -54.33 -5.45
CA PRO A 88 40.60 -54.44 -5.02
C PRO A 88 40.20 -55.32 -3.76
N VAL A 89 38.94 -55.15 -3.28
CA VAL A 89 37.82 -56.13 -2.94
C VAL A 89 38.16 -57.62 -2.58
N PRO A 90 37.47 -58.40 -1.65
CA PRO A 90 36.10 -58.29 -1.03
C PRO A 90 35.85 -58.68 0.48
N ARG A 91 34.56 -58.54 0.91
CA ARG A 91 33.72 -59.40 1.81
C ARG A 91 33.57 -59.16 3.35
N ALA A 92 32.34 -58.71 3.69
CA ALA A 92 31.43 -59.12 4.80
C ALA A 92 31.72 -58.83 6.31
N GLY A 93 30.80 -58.09 6.96
CA GLY A 93 30.47 -58.27 8.40
C GLY A 93 30.28 -57.03 9.30
N GLY A 94 29.03 -56.68 9.67
CA GLY A 94 28.66 -56.22 11.03
C GLY A 94 28.83 -54.75 11.50
N CYS A 95 27.70 -54.03 11.65
CA CYS A 95 27.45 -52.93 12.62
C CYS A 95 28.31 -51.63 12.47
N PRO A 96 28.12 -50.59 13.33
CA PRO A 96 27.23 -49.48 12.97
C PRO A 96 27.96 -48.14 12.73
N ALA A 97 27.41 -47.30 11.84
CA ALA A 97 28.05 -46.06 11.40
C ALA A 97 28.00 -44.93 12.45
N ARG A 98 29.15 -44.27 12.68
CA ARG A 98 29.27 -43.03 13.47
C ARG A 98 28.83 -41.80 12.65
N PRO A 99 28.39 -40.70 13.30
CA PRO A 99 28.22 -39.41 12.62
C PRO A 99 29.53 -38.89 12.02
N HIS A 100 29.47 -38.24 10.86
CA HIS A 100 30.65 -37.68 10.18
C HIS A 100 31.21 -36.46 10.93
N GLY A 101 32.50 -36.49 11.26
CA GLY A 101 33.20 -35.47 12.09
C GLY A 101 33.40 -34.09 11.47
N TRP A 102 32.60 -33.67 10.47
CA TRP A 102 32.73 -32.37 9.81
C TRP A 102 32.20 -31.21 10.67
N VAL A 103 31.22 -31.49 11.56
CA VAL A 103 30.67 -30.50 12.51
C VAL A 103 31.71 -30.08 13.55
N GLU A 104 32.56 -31.01 14.01
CA GLU A 104 33.65 -30.69 14.94
C GLU A 104 34.74 -29.83 14.29
N THR A 105 35.12 -30.10 13.04
CA THR A 105 36.07 -29.23 12.32
C THR A 105 35.48 -27.84 12.15
N LEU A 106 34.20 -27.73 11.76
CA LEU A 106 33.54 -26.43 11.61
C LEU A 106 33.50 -25.66 12.93
N HIS A 107 33.09 -26.29 14.05
CA HIS A 107 33.11 -25.64 15.37
C HIS A 107 34.53 -25.25 15.82
N LYS A 108 35.54 -26.09 15.58
CA LYS A 108 36.95 -25.76 15.88
C LYS A 108 37.43 -24.58 15.04
N GLU A 109 37.10 -24.53 13.75
CA GLU A 109 37.44 -23.40 12.88
C GLU A 109 36.69 -22.11 13.24
N THR A 110 35.38 -22.16 13.52
CA THR A 110 34.61 -20.99 13.98
C THR A 110 35.16 -20.46 15.29
N CYS A 111 35.45 -21.33 16.27
CA CYS A 111 36.08 -20.95 17.54
C CYS A 111 37.48 -20.33 17.31
N ILE A 112 38.31 -20.89 16.44
CA ILE A 112 39.62 -20.33 16.07
C ILE A 112 39.48 -18.96 15.37
N GLN A 113 38.45 -18.76 14.54
CA GLN A 113 38.18 -17.46 13.91
C GLN A 113 37.67 -16.43 14.92
N GLN A 114 36.79 -16.83 15.84
CA GLN A 114 36.26 -15.99 16.90
C GLN A 114 37.37 -15.57 17.88
N LEU A 115 38.21 -16.50 18.34
CA LEU A 115 39.39 -16.20 19.16
C LEU A 115 40.42 -15.32 18.42
N LYS A 116 40.54 -15.41 17.08
CA LYS A 116 41.35 -14.50 16.27
C LYS A 116 40.72 -13.10 16.16
N LEU A 117 39.39 -12.99 16.15
CA LEU A 117 38.67 -11.72 16.15
C LEU A 117 38.78 -11.04 17.53
N GLU A 118 38.56 -11.79 18.61
CA GLU A 118 38.69 -11.33 19.99
C GLU A 118 40.13 -10.92 20.31
N ARG A 119 41.16 -11.67 19.85
CA ARG A 119 42.56 -11.21 19.93
C ARG A 119 42.81 -9.91 19.16
N LYS A 120 42.24 -9.72 17.97
CA LYS A 120 42.37 -8.46 17.22
C LYS A 120 41.68 -7.29 17.92
N LEU A 121 40.50 -7.51 18.50
CA LEU A 121 39.77 -6.50 19.28
C LEU A 121 40.51 -6.18 20.60
N SER A 122 41.09 -7.17 21.26
CA SER A 122 41.95 -7.01 22.44
C SER A 122 43.24 -6.23 22.12
N MET A 123 43.89 -6.51 20.99
CA MET A 123 45.05 -5.73 20.53
C MET A 123 44.67 -4.29 20.15
N ALA A 124 43.50 -4.07 19.54
CA ALA A 124 43.00 -2.72 19.26
C ALA A 124 42.66 -1.93 20.53
N ALA A 125 42.06 -2.59 21.54
CA ALA A 125 41.77 -1.97 22.83
C ALA A 125 43.04 -1.63 23.62
N SER A 126 44.03 -2.54 23.65
CA SER A 126 45.32 -2.30 24.35
C SER A 126 46.25 -1.30 23.63
N GLN A 127 45.98 -0.95 22.37
CA GLN A 127 46.58 0.20 21.70
C GLN A 127 45.87 1.54 21.96
N LEU A 128 44.71 1.55 22.63
CA LEU A 128 43.94 2.76 22.94
C LEU A 128 44.04 3.21 24.41
N ASP A 129 44.64 2.40 25.29
CA ASP A 129 44.67 2.65 26.75
C ASP A 129 46.06 3.05 27.30
N LEU A 130 47.06 3.23 26.42
CA LEU A 130 48.39 3.73 26.75
C LEU A 130 48.52 5.22 26.41
N GLY A 131 47.90 6.11 27.21
CA GLY A 131 47.97 7.54 26.90
C GLY A 131 47.39 8.59 27.85
N SER A 132 46.92 8.28 29.08
CA SER A 132 46.31 9.34 29.92
C SER A 132 46.31 9.17 31.46
N GLN A 133 47.48 8.99 32.10
CA GLN A 133 47.65 9.37 33.51
C GLN A 133 49.02 10.00 33.83
N ALA A 134 49.06 11.33 33.92
CA ALA A 134 50.03 12.10 34.70
C ALA A 134 49.44 13.48 35.06
N LYS A 135 49.77 13.97 36.27
CA LYS A 135 49.57 15.38 36.70
C LYS A 135 50.87 16.16 36.36
N ALA A 136 51.04 17.47 36.56
CA ALA A 136 50.35 18.42 37.43
C ALA A 136 50.62 19.91 37.05
N GLU A 137 49.89 20.81 37.73
CA GLU A 137 50.36 22.12 38.27
C GLU A 137 50.76 23.34 37.40
N ALA A 138 50.52 24.51 38.03
CA ALA A 138 51.20 25.81 37.90
C ALA A 138 51.06 26.69 36.62
N GLU A 139 50.24 27.76 36.75
CA GLU A 139 50.60 29.12 36.27
C GLU A 139 51.89 29.64 37.00
N PRO A 140 52.60 30.72 36.59
CA PRO A 140 52.14 31.86 35.75
C PRO A 140 53.17 32.49 34.75
N LYS A 141 52.72 33.45 33.91
CA LYS A 141 53.22 34.86 33.78
C LYS A 141 53.04 35.54 32.40
N ALA A 142 52.61 36.81 32.50
CA ALA A 142 53.00 37.98 31.67
C ALA A 142 52.49 38.20 30.21
N LYS A 143 52.36 39.49 29.90
CA LYS A 143 52.02 40.18 28.63
C LYS A 143 53.35 40.73 28.00
N PRO A 144 53.46 41.61 26.95
CA PRO A 144 52.40 42.41 26.27
C PRO A 144 52.58 42.84 24.77
N LYS A 145 51.57 43.58 24.24
CA LYS A 145 51.60 44.54 23.08
C LYS A 145 51.84 43.92 21.67
N ALA A 146 51.56 44.58 20.53
CA ALA A 146 51.18 45.98 20.25
C ALA A 146 50.09 46.15 19.15
N LYS A 147 49.74 47.41 18.78
CA LYS A 147 48.90 47.84 17.63
C LYS A 147 49.74 48.69 16.65
N PRO A 148 49.32 48.93 15.39
CA PRO A 148 48.58 50.16 15.00
C PRO A 148 47.15 49.86 14.47
N LYS A 149 46.12 50.75 14.37
CA LYS A 149 45.93 52.09 13.72
C LYS A 149 46.00 52.01 12.18
N ALA A 150 45.20 52.75 11.36
CA ALA A 150 44.43 53.99 11.56
C ALA A 150 43.19 54.06 10.59
N GLN A 151 42.02 54.65 10.93
CA GLN A 151 41.54 56.05 10.62
C GLN A 151 40.89 56.24 9.19
N ILE A 152 39.90 57.13 8.88
CA ILE A 152 39.18 58.19 9.64
C ILE A 152 37.87 58.79 8.98
N LYS A 153 36.93 59.30 9.82
CA LYS A 153 35.86 60.36 9.63
C LYS A 153 34.79 60.21 8.51
N ALA A 154 33.56 60.76 8.61
CA ALA A 154 32.72 61.35 9.70
C ALA A 154 31.24 61.36 9.19
N LYS A 155 30.27 62.29 9.34
CA LYS A 155 30.05 63.63 9.97
C LYS A 155 28.51 63.90 9.95
N GLY A 156 27.75 64.32 10.96
CA GLY A 156 27.93 64.44 12.43
C GLY A 156 27.31 65.74 13.01
N LYS A 157 26.81 65.72 14.28
CA LYS A 157 26.51 66.86 15.22
C LYS A 157 25.07 67.45 15.30
N PRO A 158 24.67 68.17 16.41
CA PRO A 158 25.10 68.09 17.83
C PRO A 158 24.01 68.36 18.94
N LYS A 159 24.43 68.35 20.23
CA LYS A 159 23.78 68.93 21.46
C LYS A 159 22.53 68.19 22.00
N ALA A 160 22.23 68.14 23.32
CA ALA A 160 22.97 68.48 24.56
C ALA A 160 22.47 67.68 25.81
N LYS A 161 23.13 67.84 26.96
CA LYS A 161 22.76 67.42 28.35
C LYS A 161 22.33 68.67 29.16
N PRO A 162 21.69 68.62 30.36
CA PRO A 162 21.80 67.66 31.51
C PRO A 162 20.42 67.05 31.91
N THR A 163 20.09 66.47 33.09
CA THR A 163 20.66 66.52 34.47
C THR A 163 20.33 65.24 35.27
N GLN A 164 21.01 65.02 36.41
CA GLN A 164 20.72 63.94 37.39
C GLN A 164 19.71 64.42 38.46
N ASN A 165 18.86 63.53 39.02
CA ASN A 165 18.94 63.16 40.45
C ASN A 165 17.87 62.18 41.00
N LEU A 166 18.36 61.27 41.87
CA LEU A 166 17.82 60.83 43.18
C LEU A 166 16.38 60.26 43.37
N LYS A 167 16.38 58.97 43.79
CA LYS A 167 15.81 58.42 45.05
C LYS A 167 14.32 58.02 45.20
N ILE A 168 14.19 56.93 45.98
CA ILE A 168 13.10 56.57 46.93
C ILE A 168 11.83 55.93 46.32
N SER A 169 11.00 55.35 47.18
CA SER A 169 10.20 54.14 46.94
C SER A 169 8.80 54.19 47.57
N LYS A 170 8.00 53.15 47.24
CA LYS A 170 6.65 52.79 47.76
C LYS A 170 5.46 53.53 47.13
N ALA A 171 4.37 52.78 46.95
CA ALA A 171 3.01 53.26 46.69
C ALA A 171 2.34 53.75 48.01
N PRO A 172 1.11 54.32 48.00
CA PRO A 172 -0.08 53.44 48.12
C PRO A 172 -1.48 53.97 47.63
N LYS A 173 -2.35 53.01 47.29
CA LYS A 173 -3.79 52.82 47.69
C LYS A 173 -4.90 53.93 47.68
N VAL A 174 -5.98 53.61 46.95
CA VAL A 174 -7.41 53.38 47.40
C VAL A 174 -8.34 54.55 47.82
N LYS A 175 -9.58 54.55 47.26
CA LYS A 175 -10.96 54.65 47.86
C LYS A 175 -11.99 54.67 46.68
N ALA A 176 -13.32 54.42 46.77
CA ALA A 176 -14.33 54.39 47.86
C ALA A 176 -15.41 53.25 47.65
N PRO A 177 -16.68 53.23 48.18
CA PRO A 177 -17.08 52.17 49.16
C PRO A 177 -18.54 51.56 49.12
N THR A 178 -18.87 50.75 50.16
CA THR A 178 -20.22 50.45 50.77
C THR A 178 -21.23 49.50 50.08
N ALA A 179 -22.07 48.67 50.77
CA ALA A 179 -22.27 48.36 52.22
C ALA A 179 -22.98 46.98 52.52
N TRP A 180 -22.74 46.44 53.74
CA TRP A 180 -23.58 45.57 54.65
C TRP A 180 -24.29 44.25 54.20
N SER A 181 -24.54 43.23 55.06
CA SER A 181 -24.23 43.01 56.51
C SER A 181 -24.39 41.55 57.02
N GLN A 182 -23.65 41.18 58.10
CA GLN A 182 -23.90 40.10 59.12
C GLN A 182 -23.75 38.60 58.69
N SER A 183 -23.30 37.65 59.55
CA SER A 183 -22.68 37.73 60.91
C SER A 183 -21.94 36.44 61.35
N GLN A 184 -20.74 36.58 61.95
CA GLN A 184 -20.10 35.75 63.04
C GLN A 184 -19.87 34.23 62.81
N SER A 185 -18.90 33.51 63.40
CA SER A 185 -17.63 33.75 64.15
C SER A 185 -17.00 32.36 64.45
N SER A 186 -15.71 32.08 64.70
CA SER A 186 -14.38 32.74 64.65
C SER A 186 -13.31 31.59 64.62
N THR A 187 -12.02 31.59 65.02
CA THR A 187 -11.09 32.48 65.77
C THR A 187 -9.62 32.23 65.27
N SER A 188 -8.59 32.26 66.15
CA SER A 188 -7.13 32.05 65.91
C SER A 188 -6.45 31.69 67.28
N PRO A 189 -5.10 31.61 67.54
CA PRO A 189 -3.93 32.09 66.78
C PRO A 189 -2.56 31.30 66.82
N HIS A 190 -1.64 31.76 65.95
CA HIS A 190 -0.15 31.94 66.04
C HIS A 190 0.88 31.01 66.78
N SER A 191 1.92 30.65 66.00
CA SER A 191 3.40 30.75 66.23
C SER A 191 4.21 29.89 67.25
N LYS A 192 5.09 29.04 66.69
CA LYS A 192 6.56 28.81 66.94
C LYS A 192 7.21 29.40 68.21
N PRO A 193 8.16 28.70 68.90
CA PRO A 193 9.48 28.34 68.29
C PRO A 193 10.27 27.10 68.85
N ARG A 194 11.52 26.94 68.35
CA ARG A 194 12.74 26.40 69.02
C ARG A 194 13.18 24.91 68.87
N VAL A 195 13.75 24.60 67.70
CA VAL A 195 15.16 24.15 67.49
C VAL A 195 15.83 23.15 68.48
N MET A 196 16.19 21.96 67.95
CA MET A 196 17.25 21.00 68.37
C MET A 196 17.06 20.24 69.72
N ALA A 197 17.58 19.02 69.92
CA ALA A 197 18.57 18.23 69.15
C ALA A 197 18.37 16.69 69.28
N LEU A 198 19.09 15.90 68.45
CA LEU A 198 19.44 14.46 68.64
C LEU A 198 18.26 13.44 68.60
N LYS A 199 18.37 12.22 68.03
CA LYS A 199 19.37 11.59 67.13
C LYS A 199 18.74 10.38 66.39
N GLU A 200 19.42 9.89 65.35
CA GLU A 200 19.35 8.51 64.81
C GLU A 200 17.98 7.82 64.50
N GLY A 201 17.67 7.72 63.20
CA GLY A 201 17.87 6.38 62.58
C GLY A 201 16.68 5.54 62.10
N VAL A 202 15.78 6.05 61.23
CA VAL A 202 14.94 5.18 60.37
C VAL A 202 15.03 5.62 58.90
N LYS A 203 15.10 4.65 57.97
CA LYS A 203 15.03 4.92 56.52
C LYS A 203 13.59 5.27 56.14
N LEU A 204 13.37 6.42 55.52
CA LEU A 204 12.16 6.69 54.74
C LEU A 204 12.50 6.72 53.25
N GLU A 205 11.63 6.16 52.42
CA GLU A 205 11.89 6.01 50.99
C GLU A 205 11.91 7.36 50.26
N ARG A 206 12.79 7.48 49.25
CA ARG A 206 12.71 8.60 48.30
C ARG A 206 11.55 8.33 47.34
N PRO A 207 10.65 9.31 47.06
CA PRO A 207 9.63 9.13 46.04
C PRO A 207 10.31 8.80 44.70
N ARG A 208 9.87 7.71 44.07
CA ARG A 208 10.43 7.28 42.79
C ARG A 208 10.20 8.38 41.76
N ARG A 209 11.30 8.84 41.13
CA ARG A 209 11.22 9.67 39.93
C ARG A 209 10.39 8.92 38.90
N VAL A 210 9.38 9.58 38.32
CA VAL A 210 8.73 9.10 37.10
C VAL A 210 9.82 8.95 36.03
N LEU A 211 10.08 7.70 35.64
CA LEU A 211 10.99 7.39 34.55
C LEU A 211 10.26 7.72 33.26
N LYS A 212 10.84 8.58 32.40
CA LYS A 212 10.31 8.82 31.05
C LYS A 212 10.29 7.48 30.30
N ASP A 213 9.15 7.12 29.74
CA ASP A 213 8.93 5.79 29.16
C ASP A 213 9.95 5.47 28.06
N LYS A 214 10.52 4.28 28.19
CA LYS A 214 11.41 3.63 27.22
C LYS A 214 11.09 2.14 27.17
N ASP A 215 9.80 1.80 27.14
CA ASP A 215 9.38 0.44 26.82
C ASP A 215 10.00 0.03 25.49
N SER A 216 10.59 -1.17 25.45
CA SER A 216 11.40 -1.53 24.30
C SER A 216 10.48 -1.95 23.15
N SER A 217 10.88 -1.61 21.93
CA SER A 217 10.10 -1.95 20.74
C SER A 217 10.03 -3.45 20.43
N GLN A 218 10.69 -4.28 21.24
CA GLN A 218 10.62 -5.74 21.24
C GLN A 218 9.53 -6.27 22.17
N ASP A 219 9.25 -5.59 23.28
CA ASP A 219 8.28 -6.03 24.30
C ASP A 219 6.86 -6.02 23.71
N LYS A 220 6.46 -4.94 23.02
CA LYS A 220 5.16 -4.88 22.32
C LYS A 220 5.01 -5.96 21.24
N VAL A 221 6.05 -6.27 20.46
CA VAL A 221 5.97 -7.33 19.43
C VAL A 221 5.84 -8.72 20.08
N LEU A 222 6.42 -8.90 21.28
CA LEU A 222 6.28 -10.14 22.05
C LEU A 222 4.89 -10.24 22.70
N GLN A 223 4.35 -9.14 23.23
CA GLN A 223 2.96 -9.01 23.71
C GLN A 223 1.94 -9.35 22.61
N GLU A 224 2.05 -8.73 21.42
CA GLU A 224 1.23 -9.04 20.24
C GLU A 224 1.35 -10.54 19.86
N THR A 225 2.56 -11.12 19.95
CA THR A 225 2.81 -12.55 19.67
C THR A 225 2.19 -13.48 20.73
N ILE A 226 2.11 -13.05 22.00
CA ILE A 226 1.42 -13.79 23.05
C ILE A 226 -0.09 -13.76 22.78
N GLN A 227 -0.65 -12.57 22.56
CA GLN A 227 -2.08 -12.38 22.31
C GLN A 227 -2.56 -13.20 21.11
N SER A 228 -1.90 -13.08 19.94
CA SER A 228 -2.27 -13.87 18.76
C SER A 228 -2.11 -15.39 18.98
N SER A 229 -1.23 -15.82 19.89
CA SER A 229 -1.08 -17.24 20.24
C SER A 229 -2.21 -17.73 21.17
N LEU A 230 -2.69 -16.89 22.10
CA LEU A 230 -3.85 -17.20 22.95
C LEU A 230 -5.14 -17.27 22.11
N GLU A 231 -5.29 -16.36 21.13
CA GLU A 231 -6.41 -16.37 20.18
C GLU A 231 -6.45 -17.64 19.32
N CYS A 232 -5.30 -18.18 18.91
CA CYS A 232 -5.22 -19.51 18.29
C CYS A 232 -5.82 -20.60 19.19
N PHE A 233 -5.54 -20.59 20.50
CA PHE A 233 -6.11 -21.59 21.42
C PHE A 233 -7.59 -21.35 21.76
N LEU A 234 -8.07 -20.11 21.69
CA LEU A 234 -9.51 -19.79 21.74
C LEU A 234 -10.23 -20.40 20.53
N PHE A 235 -9.71 -20.21 19.31
CA PHE A 235 -10.25 -20.83 18.09
C PHE A 235 -10.17 -22.37 18.10
N LEU A 236 -9.14 -22.94 18.73
CA LEU A 236 -8.99 -24.40 18.89
C LEU A 236 -9.77 -24.98 20.09
N HIS A 237 -10.40 -24.14 20.91
CA HIS A 237 -11.10 -24.50 22.16
C HIS A 237 -10.22 -25.30 23.15
N GLN A 238 -8.97 -24.87 23.33
CA GLN A 238 -7.95 -25.51 24.18
C GLN A 238 -7.53 -24.60 25.36
N PRO A 239 -8.43 -24.29 26.31
CA PRO A 239 -8.14 -23.40 27.46
C PRO A 239 -6.92 -23.83 28.27
N GLU A 240 -6.70 -25.14 28.45
CA GLU A 240 -5.59 -25.69 29.24
C GLU A 240 -4.22 -25.29 28.66
N GLN A 241 -4.13 -25.12 27.34
CA GLN A 241 -2.91 -24.66 26.67
C GLN A 241 -2.79 -23.13 26.68
N ALA A 242 -3.92 -22.41 26.58
CA ALA A 242 -3.95 -20.96 26.70
C ALA A 242 -3.53 -20.49 28.12
N GLU A 243 -4.11 -21.11 29.16
CA GLU A 243 -3.79 -20.89 30.56
C GLU A 243 -2.34 -21.32 30.88
N GLY A 244 -1.89 -22.47 30.36
CA GLY A 244 -0.51 -22.92 30.51
C GLY A 244 0.53 -21.93 29.96
N ILE A 245 0.19 -21.20 28.89
CA ILE A 245 1.01 -20.11 28.36
C ILE A 245 0.90 -18.86 29.23
N LEU A 246 -0.31 -18.42 29.59
CA LEU A 246 -0.51 -17.27 30.47
C LEU A 246 0.30 -17.43 31.76
N MET A 247 0.27 -18.61 32.38
CA MET A 247 1.04 -18.96 33.57
C MET A 247 2.56 -18.98 33.35
N LEU A 248 3.05 -19.32 32.15
CA LEU A 248 4.47 -19.26 31.81
C LEU A 248 5.03 -17.83 31.74
N TYR A 249 4.17 -16.84 31.44
CA TYR A 249 4.53 -15.42 31.46
C TYR A 249 4.24 -14.78 32.83
N HIS A 250 3.08 -15.07 33.44
CA HIS A 250 2.67 -14.52 34.75
C HIS A 250 3.63 -14.92 35.88
N ARG A 251 4.07 -16.18 35.96
CA ARG A 251 4.98 -16.68 37.03
C ARG A 251 6.40 -16.09 37.00
N ALA A 252 6.77 -15.29 35.99
CA ALA A 252 8.10 -14.71 35.85
C ALA A 252 8.02 -13.18 35.86
N PRO A 253 8.44 -12.47 36.92
CA PRO A 253 8.19 -11.02 37.09
C PRO A 253 8.70 -10.10 35.97
N VAL A 254 9.70 -10.52 35.20
CA VAL A 254 10.18 -9.79 34.02
C VAL A 254 9.23 -9.96 32.82
N LYS A 255 8.60 -11.14 32.70
CA LYS A 255 7.65 -11.52 31.64
C LYS A 255 6.21 -11.12 31.94
N GLN A 256 5.83 -11.02 33.22
CA GLN A 256 4.48 -10.63 33.65
C GLN A 256 4.06 -9.27 33.06
N LYS A 257 5.04 -8.37 32.85
CA LYS A 257 4.88 -7.06 32.18
C LYS A 257 4.49 -7.13 30.70
N LEU A 258 4.58 -8.29 30.07
CA LEU A 258 4.19 -8.54 28.67
C LEU A 258 2.73 -9.01 28.56
N LEU A 259 2.02 -9.12 29.70
CA LEU A 259 0.61 -9.47 29.76
C LEU A 259 -0.24 -8.23 30.02
N ASP A 260 -1.24 -8.05 29.20
CA ASP A 260 -2.27 -7.02 29.33
C ASP A 260 -3.63 -7.65 29.70
N VAL A 261 -4.64 -6.81 29.94
CA VAL A 261 -6.00 -7.25 30.26
C VAL A 261 -6.60 -8.13 29.16
N THR A 262 -6.28 -7.87 27.89
CA THR A 262 -6.73 -8.67 26.75
C THR A 262 -6.20 -10.12 26.77
N ALA A 263 -4.96 -10.34 27.22
CA ALA A 263 -4.41 -11.69 27.39
C ALA A 263 -5.18 -12.50 28.44
N TYR A 264 -5.48 -11.92 29.61
CA TYR A 264 -6.32 -12.57 30.63
C TYR A 264 -7.74 -12.81 30.11
N ASN A 265 -8.37 -11.80 29.51
CA ASN A 265 -9.74 -11.90 28.96
C ASN A 265 -9.85 -12.99 27.88
N THR A 266 -8.80 -13.20 27.08
CA THR A 266 -8.78 -14.25 26.06
C THR A 266 -8.85 -15.65 26.70
N VAL A 267 -8.09 -15.89 27.77
CA VAL A 267 -8.16 -17.15 28.53
C VAL A 267 -9.48 -17.28 29.31
N MET A 268 -9.99 -16.18 29.89
CA MET A 268 -11.32 -16.16 30.52
C MET A 268 -12.42 -16.57 29.52
N ARG A 269 -12.39 -16.12 28.27
CA ARG A 269 -13.33 -16.54 27.22
C ARG A 269 -13.19 -18.02 26.86
N CYS A 270 -11.97 -18.56 26.83
CA CYS A 270 -11.76 -20.00 26.62
C CYS A 270 -12.46 -20.84 27.71
N TRP A 271 -12.37 -20.43 28.98
CA TRP A 271 -13.06 -21.09 30.10
C TRP A 271 -14.56 -20.80 30.16
N ALA A 272 -14.99 -19.58 29.80
CA ALA A 272 -16.40 -19.21 29.70
C ALA A 272 -17.13 -20.05 28.64
N ARG A 273 -16.47 -20.35 27.52
CA ARG A 273 -17.00 -21.29 26.51
C ARG A 273 -17.17 -22.71 27.06
N LYS A 274 -16.34 -23.16 28.01
CA LYS A 274 -16.53 -24.44 28.74
C LYS A 274 -17.50 -24.36 29.93
N GLY A 275 -17.89 -23.16 30.39
CA GLY A 275 -18.76 -22.97 31.57
C GLY A 275 -18.03 -23.11 32.92
N CYS A 276 -16.70 -23.03 32.95
CA CYS A 276 -15.88 -23.28 34.15
C CYS A 276 -15.65 -21.98 34.95
N LEU A 277 -16.58 -21.61 35.84
CA LEU A 277 -16.50 -20.36 36.60
C LEU A 277 -15.27 -20.30 37.54
N GLN A 278 -14.85 -21.41 38.14
CA GLN A 278 -13.71 -21.47 39.07
C GLN A 278 -12.41 -20.91 38.46
N HIS A 279 -12.08 -21.29 37.22
CA HIS A 279 -10.91 -20.77 36.52
C HIS A 279 -11.04 -19.27 36.19
N ILE A 280 -12.26 -18.75 36.01
CA ILE A 280 -12.49 -17.31 35.78
C ILE A 280 -12.25 -16.54 37.07
N ASP A 281 -12.78 -17.00 38.21
CA ASP A 281 -12.53 -16.40 39.53
C ASP A 281 -11.00 -16.39 39.84
N GLU A 282 -10.26 -17.46 39.53
CA GLU A 282 -8.79 -17.50 39.61
C GLU A 282 -8.10 -16.50 38.65
N LEU A 283 -8.61 -16.35 37.42
CA LEU A 283 -8.08 -15.39 36.44
C LEU A 283 -8.34 -13.92 36.83
N PHE A 284 -9.45 -13.60 37.50
CA PHE A 284 -9.70 -12.28 38.08
C PHE A 284 -8.65 -11.98 39.17
N LEU A 285 -8.44 -12.92 40.11
CA LEU A 285 -7.43 -12.79 41.16
C LEU A 285 -6.00 -12.61 40.57
N MET A 286 -5.65 -13.35 39.52
CA MET A 286 -4.35 -13.21 38.85
C MET A 286 -4.20 -11.87 38.11
N LEU A 287 -5.29 -11.35 37.53
CA LEU A 287 -5.31 -10.05 36.86
C LEU A 287 -5.06 -8.92 37.87
N GLU A 288 -5.75 -8.95 39.02
CA GLU A 288 -5.54 -8.00 40.13
C GLU A 288 -4.13 -8.12 40.73
N CYS A 289 -3.62 -9.36 40.93
CA CYS A 289 -2.24 -9.61 41.38
C CYS A 289 -1.17 -9.11 40.40
N ALA A 290 -1.51 -8.89 39.12
CA ALA A 290 -0.63 -8.26 38.14
C ALA A 290 -0.68 -6.72 38.18
N GLY A 291 -1.53 -6.11 39.03
CA GLY A 291 -1.74 -4.67 39.11
C GLY A 291 -2.62 -4.11 37.98
N LEU A 292 -3.34 -4.97 37.27
CA LEU A 292 -4.31 -4.61 36.24
C LEU A 292 -5.71 -4.45 36.85
N ARG A 293 -6.70 -4.02 36.06
CA ARG A 293 -8.11 -3.97 36.45
C ARG A 293 -9.00 -4.67 35.41
N PRO A 294 -10.09 -5.33 35.84
CA PRO A 294 -11.11 -5.83 34.92
C PRO A 294 -11.67 -4.72 34.02
N ASN A 295 -12.22 -5.11 32.87
CA ASN A 295 -12.96 -4.23 31.98
C ASN A 295 -14.26 -4.91 31.49
N LEU A 296 -15.02 -4.23 30.62
CA LEU A 296 -16.27 -4.75 30.05
C LEU A 296 -16.13 -6.17 29.49
N ASP A 297 -15.02 -6.49 28.82
CA ASP A 297 -14.74 -7.83 28.28
C ASP A 297 -14.50 -8.90 29.36
N SER A 298 -13.86 -8.53 30.49
CA SER A 298 -13.68 -9.42 31.64
C SER A 298 -15.04 -9.80 32.23
N TYR A 299 -15.91 -8.81 32.43
CA TYR A 299 -17.26 -9.02 32.93
C TYR A 299 -18.16 -9.76 31.92
N ALA A 300 -18.01 -9.51 30.62
CA ALA A 300 -18.73 -10.23 29.58
C ALA A 300 -18.37 -11.73 29.59
N ALA A 301 -17.09 -12.09 29.77
CA ALA A 301 -16.67 -13.49 29.89
C ALA A 301 -17.23 -14.16 31.16
N ALA A 302 -17.26 -13.45 32.30
CA ALA A 302 -17.88 -13.96 33.52
C ALA A 302 -19.39 -14.20 33.35
N LEU A 303 -20.13 -13.22 32.83
CA LEU A 303 -21.58 -13.35 32.59
C LEU A 303 -21.92 -14.41 31.54
N GLN A 304 -21.12 -14.54 30.47
CA GLN A 304 -21.21 -15.62 29.48
C GLN A 304 -21.08 -16.99 30.17
N CYS A 305 -20.10 -17.15 31.04
CA CYS A 305 -19.87 -18.38 31.80
C CYS A 305 -21.06 -18.71 32.71
N MET A 306 -21.59 -17.72 33.44
CA MET A 306 -22.76 -17.86 34.31
C MET A 306 -24.02 -18.26 33.53
N GLY A 307 -24.24 -17.67 32.35
CA GLY A 307 -25.34 -18.01 31.45
C GLY A 307 -25.21 -19.38 30.77
N ARG A 308 -24.00 -19.95 30.69
CA ARG A 308 -23.77 -21.33 30.25
C ARG A 308 -23.85 -22.35 31.40
N SER A 309 -23.45 -22.00 32.62
CA SER A 309 -23.43 -22.89 33.79
C SER A 309 -24.69 -22.85 34.67
N GLN A 310 -25.63 -21.94 34.41
CA GLN A 310 -26.80 -21.68 35.27
C GLN A 310 -26.40 -21.35 36.71
N SER A 311 -25.42 -20.46 36.87
CA SER A 311 -24.94 -19.95 38.17
C SER A 311 -26.06 -19.28 38.99
N SER A 312 -25.90 -19.23 40.31
CA SER A 312 -26.97 -18.74 41.19
C SER A 312 -27.28 -17.25 40.95
N PRO A 313 -28.53 -16.80 41.14
CA PRO A 313 -28.89 -15.38 41.00
C PRO A 313 -28.06 -14.44 41.90
N LYS A 314 -27.56 -14.95 43.04
CA LYS A 314 -26.71 -14.19 43.98
C LYS A 314 -25.32 -13.95 43.40
N ASP A 315 -24.74 -14.94 42.71
CA ASP A 315 -23.41 -14.81 42.09
C ASP A 315 -23.48 -13.87 40.88
N ILE A 316 -24.54 -13.96 40.08
CA ILE A 316 -24.78 -13.03 38.96
C ILE A 316 -24.95 -11.60 39.50
N TRP A 317 -25.74 -11.39 40.55
CA TRP A 317 -25.90 -10.06 41.17
C TRP A 317 -24.57 -9.50 41.70
N ARG A 318 -23.72 -10.32 42.33
CA ARG A 318 -22.38 -9.93 42.80
C ARG A 318 -21.52 -9.32 41.67
N TYR A 319 -21.51 -9.94 40.50
CA TYR A 319 -20.76 -9.42 39.35
C TYR A 319 -21.41 -8.19 38.71
N LEU A 320 -22.74 -8.05 38.75
CA LEU A 320 -23.44 -6.83 38.29
C LEU A 320 -23.22 -5.64 39.24
N GLU A 321 -23.15 -5.87 40.55
CA GLU A 321 -22.74 -4.85 41.52
C GLU A 321 -21.28 -4.45 41.35
N GLN A 322 -20.36 -5.41 41.16
CA GLN A 322 -18.94 -5.12 40.94
C GLN A 322 -18.69 -4.34 39.63
N LEU A 323 -19.35 -4.73 38.53
CA LEU A 323 -19.33 -4.01 37.25
C LEU A 323 -19.74 -2.53 37.45
N LYS A 324 -20.75 -2.29 38.29
CA LYS A 324 -21.24 -0.95 38.62
C LYS A 324 -20.30 -0.18 39.56
N SER A 325 -19.63 -0.84 40.52
CA SER A 325 -18.64 -0.17 41.38
C SER A 325 -17.35 0.19 40.64
N ASP A 326 -16.99 -0.56 39.60
CA ASP A 326 -15.87 -0.27 38.71
C ASP A 326 -16.18 0.91 37.76
N GLY A 327 -17.44 1.35 37.69
CA GLY A 327 -17.88 2.53 36.93
C GLY A 327 -18.50 2.22 35.56
N PHE A 328 -18.82 0.96 35.27
CA PHE A 328 -19.42 0.54 34.00
C PHE A 328 -20.95 0.39 34.09
N HIS A 329 -21.61 0.30 32.92
CA HIS A 329 -23.04 0.00 32.81
C HIS A 329 -23.33 -1.30 32.02
N VAL A 330 -24.46 -1.93 32.29
CA VAL A 330 -24.87 -3.20 31.63
C VAL A 330 -25.18 -2.99 30.15
N ASP A 331 -25.83 -1.87 29.81
CA ASP A 331 -26.12 -1.48 28.43
C ASP A 331 -24.81 -1.23 27.65
N GLU A 332 -23.86 -0.53 28.27
CA GLU A 332 -22.52 -0.26 27.74
C GLU A 332 -21.75 -1.55 27.41
N LEU A 333 -21.88 -2.59 28.24
CA LEU A 333 -21.30 -3.91 27.98
C LEU A 333 -21.89 -4.55 26.71
N LEU A 334 -23.19 -4.43 26.47
CA LEU A 334 -23.84 -5.00 25.28
C LEU A 334 -23.69 -4.14 24.01
N GLU A 335 -23.37 -2.86 24.15
CA GLU A 335 -23.05 -1.94 23.06
C GLU A 335 -21.58 -2.02 22.61
N LYS A 336 -20.63 -2.10 23.56
CA LYS A 336 -19.18 -1.96 23.28
C LYS A 336 -18.41 -3.27 23.16
N CYS A 337 -18.87 -4.37 23.76
CA CYS A 337 -18.21 -5.66 23.59
C CYS A 337 -18.54 -6.30 22.24
N LEU A 338 -17.52 -6.89 21.60
CA LEU A 338 -17.69 -7.69 20.37
C LEU A 338 -17.87 -9.17 20.73
N PHE A 339 -19.05 -9.71 20.43
CA PHE A 339 -19.51 -11.06 20.77
C PHE A 339 -19.37 -12.01 19.56
N GLU A 340 -18.98 -13.25 19.82
CA GLU A 340 -18.91 -14.33 18.81
C GLU A 340 -19.94 -15.43 19.13
N GLU A 341 -20.26 -16.30 18.17
CA GLU A 341 -21.12 -17.48 18.39
C GLU A 341 -22.48 -17.10 19.05
N ASP A 342 -22.77 -17.62 20.25
CA ASP A 342 -23.98 -17.35 21.06
C ASP A 342 -23.68 -16.51 22.33
N GLU A 343 -22.51 -15.86 22.38
CA GLU A 343 -22.01 -15.24 23.61
C GLU A 343 -22.93 -14.12 24.12
N LYS A 344 -23.54 -13.36 23.20
CA LYS A 344 -24.49 -12.29 23.54
C LYS A 344 -25.76 -12.85 24.18
N GLU A 345 -26.30 -13.94 23.64
CA GLU A 345 -27.45 -14.66 24.17
C GLU A 345 -27.19 -15.19 25.58
N LYS A 346 -26.00 -15.74 25.84
CA LYS A 346 -25.65 -16.26 27.18
C LYS A 346 -25.49 -15.14 28.20
N VAL A 347 -24.85 -14.03 27.84
CA VAL A 347 -24.76 -12.83 28.69
C VAL A 347 -26.15 -12.25 28.99
N VAL A 348 -27.00 -12.07 27.97
CA VAL A 348 -28.38 -11.58 28.14
C VAL A 348 -29.23 -12.56 28.97
N SER A 349 -29.04 -13.86 28.81
CA SER A 349 -29.70 -14.88 29.63
C SER A 349 -29.27 -14.81 31.10
N ALA A 350 -27.98 -14.58 31.40
CA ALA A 350 -27.50 -14.38 32.76
C ALA A 350 -28.11 -13.12 33.39
N ILE A 351 -28.10 -12.00 32.67
CA ILE A 351 -28.70 -10.73 33.12
C ILE A 351 -30.19 -10.94 33.43
N ARG A 352 -30.94 -11.61 32.54
CA ARG A 352 -32.38 -11.89 32.73
C ARG A 352 -32.71 -12.81 33.90
N THR A 353 -31.77 -13.63 34.36
CA THR A 353 -31.94 -14.44 35.59
C THR A 353 -32.13 -13.57 36.84
N VAL A 354 -31.64 -12.32 36.84
CA VAL A 354 -31.79 -11.38 37.98
C VAL A 354 -32.61 -10.13 37.62
N LEU A 355 -32.67 -9.76 36.34
CA LEU A 355 -33.48 -8.66 35.80
C LEU A 355 -34.42 -9.20 34.69
N PRO A 356 -35.53 -9.89 35.02
CA PRO A 356 -36.36 -10.59 34.03
C PRO A 356 -36.90 -9.71 32.89
N ASN A 357 -37.21 -8.44 33.20
CA ASN A 357 -37.75 -7.48 32.26
C ASN A 357 -36.66 -6.76 31.42
N TYR A 358 -35.41 -7.20 31.46
CA TYR A 358 -34.31 -6.56 30.74
C TYR A 358 -34.44 -6.73 29.21
N GLN A 359 -34.64 -5.59 28.54
CA GLN A 359 -34.62 -5.45 27.09
C GLN A 359 -33.23 -4.97 26.64
N LEU A 360 -32.85 -5.24 25.38
CA LEU A 360 -31.63 -4.67 24.82
C LEU A 360 -31.79 -3.14 24.72
N PRO A 361 -30.71 -2.34 24.88
CA PRO A 361 -30.77 -0.91 24.60
C PRO A 361 -31.20 -0.68 23.14
N PRO A 362 -32.09 0.29 22.88
CA PRO A 362 -32.46 0.64 21.52
C PRO A 362 -31.23 1.17 20.77
N PRO A 363 -31.10 0.94 19.45
CA PRO A 363 -29.92 1.37 18.70
C PRO A 363 -29.72 2.88 18.83
N PRO A 364 -28.45 3.34 19.00
CA PRO A 364 -28.17 4.76 19.14
C PRO A 364 -28.69 5.52 17.92
N LYS A 365 -29.37 6.65 18.15
CA LYS A 365 -29.94 7.46 17.07
C LYS A 365 -28.82 7.81 16.06
N PRO A 366 -29.00 7.53 14.76
CA PRO A 366 -27.95 7.74 13.77
C PRO A 366 -27.58 9.23 13.75
N GLN A 367 -26.32 9.50 14.12
CA GLN A 367 -25.77 10.85 14.13
C GLN A 367 -25.47 11.26 12.68
N THR A 368 -26.04 12.38 12.25
CA THR A 368 -25.84 12.96 10.93
C THR A 368 -24.43 13.56 10.80
N CYS A 369 -23.87 13.51 9.59
CA CYS A 369 -22.56 14.10 9.30
C CYS A 369 -22.49 15.58 9.74
N LYS A 370 -21.34 15.99 10.31
CA LYS A 370 -21.10 17.35 10.82
C LYS A 370 -20.42 18.28 9.81
N SER A 371 -20.08 17.79 8.61
CA SER A 371 -19.47 18.63 7.57
C SER A 371 -20.51 19.57 6.96
N SER A 372 -20.20 20.86 6.91
CA SER A 372 -20.97 21.91 6.24
C SER A 372 -21.32 21.55 4.80
N LEU A 373 -20.38 20.90 4.10
CA LEU A 373 -20.51 20.46 2.71
C LEU A 373 -21.62 19.41 2.49
N LEU A 374 -22.06 18.70 3.54
CA LEU A 374 -23.02 17.59 3.45
C LEU A 374 -24.17 17.67 4.47
N GLN A 375 -24.35 18.78 5.17
CA GLN A 375 -25.47 18.97 6.10
C GLN A 375 -26.84 18.84 5.38
N ASP A 376 -26.96 19.46 4.19
CA ASP A 376 -28.12 19.31 3.30
C ASP A 376 -28.25 17.89 2.71
N PHE A 377 -27.14 17.14 2.62
CA PHE A 377 -27.11 15.81 2.02
C PHE A 377 -27.81 14.77 2.91
N TYR A 378 -27.48 14.77 4.21
CA TYR A 378 -28.07 13.86 5.21
C TYR A 378 -29.30 14.44 5.93
N SER A 379 -29.78 15.64 5.56
CA SER A 379 -31.00 16.22 6.13
C SER A 379 -32.25 15.44 5.73
N LYS A 380 -33.01 14.97 6.72
CA LYS A 380 -34.27 14.23 6.56
C LYS A 380 -35.46 15.12 6.17
N GLU A 381 -35.26 16.43 6.03
CA GLU A 381 -36.30 17.39 5.62
C GLU A 381 -36.70 17.25 4.14
N LYS A 382 -35.81 16.67 3.32
CA LYS A 382 -36.02 16.45 1.89
C LYS A 382 -35.95 14.95 1.61
N VAL A 383 -37.11 14.28 1.54
CA VAL A 383 -37.21 12.87 1.11
C VAL A 383 -36.65 12.73 -0.31
N VAL A 384 -35.78 11.73 -0.51
CA VAL A 384 -35.18 11.40 -1.80
C VAL A 384 -35.43 9.92 -2.07
N SER A 385 -35.84 9.57 -3.29
CA SER A 385 -35.77 8.20 -3.81
C SER A 385 -34.40 8.00 -4.45
N TYR A 386 -33.61 7.04 -3.97
CA TYR A 386 -32.31 6.71 -4.54
C TYR A 386 -32.45 5.73 -5.73
N PRO A 387 -31.49 5.74 -6.68
CA PRO A 387 -31.56 4.86 -7.86
C PRO A 387 -31.40 3.38 -7.47
N LYS A 388 -32.18 2.53 -8.13
CA LYS A 388 -32.18 1.07 -7.96
C LYS A 388 -31.45 0.37 -9.10
N LEU A 389 -31.04 -0.87 -8.87
CA LEU A 389 -30.44 -1.74 -9.89
C LEU A 389 -31.53 -2.40 -10.74
N ASP A 390 -31.24 -2.67 -12.02
CA ASP A 390 -32.18 -3.34 -12.93
C ASP A 390 -32.30 -4.87 -12.70
N PHE A 391 -32.34 -5.29 -11.43
CA PHE A 391 -32.52 -6.68 -11.01
C PHE A 391 -33.70 -6.82 -10.03
N SER A 392 -34.40 -7.94 -10.13
CA SER A 392 -35.36 -8.40 -9.12
C SER A 392 -34.67 -8.89 -7.84
N VAL A 393 -35.41 -8.98 -6.73
CA VAL A 393 -34.93 -9.58 -5.48
C VAL A 393 -34.35 -10.98 -5.72
N LYS A 394 -35.05 -11.80 -6.50
CA LYS A 394 -34.67 -13.20 -6.80
C LYS A 394 -33.35 -13.29 -7.58
N GLU A 395 -33.15 -12.45 -8.59
CA GLU A 395 -31.90 -12.41 -9.35
C GLU A 395 -30.71 -11.98 -8.48
N LEU A 396 -30.92 -11.06 -7.53
CA LEU A 396 -29.87 -10.65 -6.60
C LEU A 396 -29.56 -11.72 -5.54
N GLN A 397 -30.56 -12.50 -5.09
CA GLN A 397 -30.35 -13.64 -4.21
C GLN A 397 -29.55 -14.77 -4.89
N GLU A 398 -29.91 -15.13 -6.13
CA GLU A 398 -29.16 -16.12 -6.93
C GLU A 398 -27.71 -15.68 -7.21
N ARG A 399 -27.49 -14.38 -7.39
CA ARG A 399 -26.15 -13.78 -7.54
C ARG A 399 -25.33 -13.79 -6.26
N PHE A 400 -25.97 -13.49 -5.12
CA PHE A 400 -25.33 -13.55 -3.81
C PHE A 400 -24.85 -14.97 -3.50
N GLN A 401 -25.67 -15.99 -3.76
CA GLN A 401 -25.29 -17.39 -3.58
C GLN A 401 -24.08 -17.78 -4.46
N GLN A 402 -24.07 -17.37 -5.74
CA GLN A 402 -22.91 -17.61 -6.63
C GLN A 402 -21.63 -16.88 -6.15
N GLN A 403 -21.75 -15.67 -5.60
CA GLN A 403 -20.62 -14.97 -5.00
C GLN A 403 -20.14 -15.68 -3.73
N LEU A 404 -21.05 -16.17 -2.90
CA LEU A 404 -20.71 -16.85 -1.65
C LEU A 404 -19.95 -18.16 -1.91
N GLU A 405 -20.43 -18.99 -2.82
CA GLU A 405 -19.73 -20.20 -3.28
C GLU A 405 -18.33 -19.89 -3.83
N MET A 406 -18.22 -18.81 -4.62
CA MET A 406 -16.95 -18.32 -5.17
C MET A 406 -15.97 -17.84 -4.10
N GLU A 407 -16.44 -17.20 -3.03
CA GLU A 407 -15.56 -16.75 -1.94
C GLU A 407 -15.14 -17.91 -1.03
N LEU A 408 -16.06 -18.83 -0.72
CA LEU A 408 -15.81 -20.00 0.12
C LEU A 408 -14.82 -20.99 -0.50
N SER A 409 -14.71 -21.08 -1.83
CA SER A 409 -13.67 -21.89 -2.49
C SER A 409 -12.24 -21.34 -2.26
N ASN A 410 -12.10 -20.07 -1.85
CA ASN A 410 -10.86 -19.29 -1.71
C ASN A 410 -10.04 -19.11 -3.02
N THR A 411 -10.04 -20.08 -3.93
CA THR A 411 -9.41 -20.00 -5.26
C THR A 411 -10.38 -20.39 -6.37
N ILE A 412 -10.12 -19.88 -7.57
CA ILE A 412 -10.95 -20.03 -8.77
C ILE A 412 -10.02 -20.36 -9.94
N THR A 413 -10.30 -21.47 -10.62
CA THR A 413 -9.54 -21.90 -11.81
C THR A 413 -10.35 -21.62 -13.07
N ILE A 414 -9.84 -20.75 -13.93
CA ILE A 414 -10.47 -20.33 -15.19
C ILE A 414 -9.68 -20.86 -16.39
N LYS A 415 -10.31 -20.86 -17.58
CA LYS A 415 -9.62 -21.19 -18.84
C LYS A 415 -8.78 -20.00 -19.32
N SER A 416 -7.58 -20.30 -19.81
CA SER A 416 -6.74 -19.34 -20.53
C SER A 416 -7.39 -18.94 -21.87
N VAL A 417 -7.25 -17.68 -22.28
CA VAL A 417 -7.60 -17.25 -23.66
C VAL A 417 -6.53 -17.59 -24.70
N GLU A 418 -5.32 -17.96 -24.27
CA GLU A 418 -4.24 -18.29 -25.21
C GLU A 418 -4.59 -19.59 -25.96
N ALA A 419 -4.62 -19.52 -27.29
CA ALA A 419 -5.28 -20.50 -28.15
C ALA A 419 -4.79 -21.93 -27.90
N ALA A 420 -5.70 -22.75 -27.34
CA ALA A 420 -5.44 -24.14 -26.98
C ALA A 420 -5.25 -25.01 -28.22
N LYS A 421 -4.03 -25.00 -28.77
CA LYS A 421 -3.55 -25.95 -29.78
C LYS A 421 -3.81 -27.37 -29.26
N PRO A 422 -4.24 -28.32 -30.11
CA PRO A 422 -4.50 -29.69 -29.67
C PRO A 422 -3.25 -30.24 -28.97
N PRO A 423 -3.38 -30.84 -27.77
CA PRO A 423 -2.23 -31.16 -26.93
C PRO A 423 -1.33 -32.14 -27.67
N THR A 424 -0.07 -31.73 -27.88
CA THR A 424 0.91 -32.59 -28.55
C THR A 424 1.15 -33.85 -27.72
N PRO A 425 1.60 -34.97 -28.32
CA PRO A 425 1.94 -36.17 -27.55
C PRO A 425 2.99 -35.91 -26.44
N GLN A 426 3.86 -34.90 -26.64
CA GLN A 426 4.78 -34.40 -25.61
C GLN A 426 4.03 -33.69 -24.47
N ALA A 427 3.06 -32.82 -24.78
CA ALA A 427 2.27 -32.12 -23.77
C ALA A 427 1.36 -33.07 -22.97
N VAL A 428 0.76 -34.08 -23.60
CA VAL A 428 0.00 -35.12 -22.88
C VAL A 428 0.92 -35.84 -21.88
N LYS A 429 2.06 -36.35 -22.35
CA LYS A 429 3.05 -37.03 -21.50
C LYS A 429 3.64 -36.13 -20.40
N ALA A 430 3.82 -34.83 -20.66
CA ALA A 430 4.28 -33.86 -19.67
C ALA A 430 3.22 -33.59 -18.59
N ARG A 431 1.93 -33.53 -18.96
CA ARG A 431 0.80 -33.43 -18.01
C ARG A 431 0.64 -34.69 -17.16
N GLU A 432 0.74 -35.88 -17.75
CA GLU A 432 0.75 -37.16 -17.02
C GLU A 432 1.89 -37.22 -16.00
N LEU A 433 3.11 -36.88 -16.43
CA LEU A 433 4.27 -36.78 -15.56
C LEU A 433 4.06 -35.77 -14.43
N LEU A 434 3.59 -34.56 -14.75
CA LEU A 434 3.33 -33.51 -13.77
C LEU A 434 2.25 -33.90 -12.76
N GLY A 435 1.19 -34.59 -13.19
CA GLY A 435 0.19 -35.18 -12.30
C GLY A 435 0.78 -36.22 -11.35
N SER A 436 1.61 -37.15 -11.87
CA SER A 436 2.28 -38.15 -11.03
C SER A 436 3.25 -37.53 -10.02
N LEU A 437 3.95 -36.45 -10.40
CA LEU A 437 4.82 -35.68 -9.53
C LEU A 437 4.04 -34.91 -8.46
N ARG A 438 2.94 -34.23 -8.83
CA ARG A 438 2.04 -33.54 -7.90
C ARG A 438 1.53 -34.47 -6.79
N SER A 439 1.10 -35.69 -7.14
CA SER A 439 0.69 -36.70 -6.16
C SER A 439 1.83 -37.12 -5.23
N GLN A 440 3.03 -37.37 -5.76
CA GLN A 440 4.20 -37.71 -4.93
C GLN A 440 4.62 -36.56 -4.01
N TRP A 441 4.50 -35.31 -4.46
CA TRP A 441 4.79 -34.12 -3.67
C TRP A 441 3.75 -33.89 -2.57
N HIS A 442 2.47 -34.12 -2.86
CA HIS A 442 1.38 -34.06 -1.89
C HIS A 442 1.67 -34.97 -0.69
N ASP A 443 1.90 -36.27 -0.93
CA ASP A 443 2.16 -37.26 0.12
C ASP A 443 3.45 -36.96 0.89
N ALA A 444 4.50 -36.52 0.20
CA ALA A 444 5.78 -36.16 0.81
C ALA A 444 5.70 -34.89 1.67
N LEU A 445 4.87 -33.92 1.29
CA LEU A 445 4.60 -32.71 2.06
C LEU A 445 3.73 -33.02 3.29
N LEU A 446 2.65 -33.77 3.10
CA LEU A 446 1.74 -34.22 4.17
C LEU A 446 2.51 -34.96 5.28
N GLN A 447 3.29 -35.98 4.91
CA GLN A 447 4.11 -36.72 5.88
C GLN A 447 5.17 -35.86 6.57
N ALA A 448 5.79 -34.91 5.86
CA ALA A 448 6.80 -34.03 6.44
C ALA A 448 6.19 -33.01 7.41
N LEU A 449 5.04 -32.45 7.04
CA LEU A 449 4.24 -31.56 7.88
C LEU A 449 3.79 -32.27 9.16
N GLN A 450 3.23 -33.48 9.06
CA GLN A 450 2.82 -34.29 10.21
C GLN A 450 3.99 -34.63 11.14
N LYS A 451 5.12 -35.08 10.58
CA LYS A 451 6.36 -35.31 11.36
C LYS A 451 6.84 -34.02 12.05
N SER A 452 6.71 -32.87 11.40
CA SER A 452 7.05 -31.56 11.99
C SER A 452 6.10 -31.19 13.13
N LYS A 453 4.77 -31.20 12.91
CA LYS A 453 3.75 -30.94 13.94
C LYS A 453 3.92 -31.85 15.16
N HIS A 454 4.20 -33.15 14.95
CA HIS A 454 4.44 -34.11 16.03
C HIS A 454 5.75 -33.85 16.80
N SER A 455 6.81 -33.41 16.11
CA SER A 455 8.07 -32.98 16.74
C SER A 455 7.87 -31.74 17.63
N MET A 456 7.17 -30.72 17.11
CA MET A 456 6.81 -29.52 17.89
C MET A 456 5.92 -29.86 19.10
N ALA A 457 4.95 -30.76 18.93
CA ALA A 457 4.09 -31.24 20.01
C ALA A 457 4.85 -32.01 21.11
N LYS A 458 6.02 -32.60 20.80
CA LYS A 458 6.89 -33.24 21.81
C LYS A 458 7.78 -32.24 22.55
N ALA A 459 8.00 -31.04 22.01
CA ALA A 459 8.76 -29.97 22.66
C ALA A 459 7.99 -29.21 23.77
N ARG A 460 6.81 -29.69 24.19
CA ARG A 460 5.89 -29.06 25.17
C ARG A 460 6.42 -28.84 26.61
N THR A 461 7.72 -29.01 26.87
CA THR A 461 8.28 -28.66 28.19
C THR A 461 8.40 -27.15 28.36
N LEU A 462 8.15 -26.65 29.58
CA LEU A 462 8.05 -25.22 29.96
C LEU A 462 9.25 -24.33 29.61
N ARG A 463 10.36 -24.89 29.11
CA ARG A 463 11.56 -24.15 28.70
C ARG A 463 11.68 -23.93 27.18
N ALA A 464 10.88 -24.61 26.35
CA ALA A 464 11.08 -24.69 24.90
C ALA A 464 9.80 -24.62 24.05
N TYR A 465 8.79 -23.86 24.51
CA TYR A 465 7.54 -23.65 23.77
C TYR A 465 7.79 -23.15 22.33
N ASN A 466 7.34 -23.92 21.33
CA ASN A 466 7.50 -23.56 19.93
C ASN A 466 6.37 -22.62 19.48
N ILE A 467 6.71 -21.34 19.30
CA ILE A 467 5.79 -20.27 18.92
C ILE A 467 5.05 -20.57 17.60
N THR A 468 5.62 -21.32 16.66
CA THR A 468 4.98 -21.62 15.36
C THR A 468 3.90 -22.72 15.47
N TYR A 469 3.90 -23.53 16.53
CA TYR A 469 3.05 -24.72 16.64
C TYR A 469 1.53 -24.44 16.57
N PRO A 470 0.95 -23.44 17.28
CA PRO A 470 -0.50 -23.20 17.23
C PRO A 470 -0.99 -22.84 15.84
N TYR A 471 -0.23 -22.01 15.13
CA TYR A 471 -0.51 -21.53 13.77
C TYR A 471 -0.43 -22.64 12.72
N LEU A 472 0.22 -23.76 13.04
CA LEU A 472 0.21 -25.00 12.26
C LEU A 472 -0.95 -25.94 12.64
N CYS A 473 -1.75 -25.64 13.67
CA CYS A 473 -2.90 -26.45 14.08
C CYS A 473 -4.25 -25.85 13.69
N LEU A 474 -4.29 -24.69 13.02
CA LEU A 474 -5.51 -23.93 12.72
C LEU A 474 -6.30 -24.46 11.52
N LEU A 475 -5.60 -24.99 10.51
CA LEU A 475 -6.19 -25.56 9.30
C LEU A 475 -6.02 -27.08 9.29
N LEU A 476 -6.74 -27.77 8.40
CA LEU A 476 -6.47 -29.19 8.12
C LEU A 476 -5.08 -29.37 7.49
N ASP A 477 -4.45 -30.53 7.69
CA ASP A 477 -3.11 -30.80 7.16
C ASP A 477 -3.02 -30.56 5.64
N GLU A 478 -4.02 -31.04 4.91
CA GLU A 478 -4.12 -30.93 3.45
C GLU A 478 -4.16 -29.47 2.97
N GLU A 479 -4.80 -28.55 3.72
CA GLU A 479 -4.88 -27.13 3.33
C GLU A 479 -3.51 -26.45 3.34
N TYR A 480 -2.60 -26.86 4.23
CA TYR A 480 -1.21 -26.39 4.19
C TYR A 480 -0.46 -26.99 2.99
N VAL A 481 -0.77 -28.24 2.61
CA VAL A 481 -0.19 -28.92 1.44
C VAL A 481 -0.66 -28.26 0.13
N ASP A 482 -1.96 -27.97 0.01
CA ASP A 482 -2.53 -27.16 -1.08
C ASP A 482 -1.79 -25.84 -1.24
N ILE A 483 -1.65 -25.06 -0.15
CA ILE A 483 -1.00 -23.74 -0.18
C ILE A 483 0.48 -23.87 -0.60
N MET A 484 1.18 -24.91 -0.14
CA MET A 484 2.56 -25.19 -0.53
C MET A 484 2.66 -25.60 -2.02
N LEU A 485 1.71 -26.39 -2.54
CA LEU A 485 1.66 -26.79 -3.95
C LEU A 485 1.20 -25.64 -4.85
N GLU A 486 0.27 -24.79 -4.42
CA GLU A 486 -0.20 -23.61 -5.17
C GLU A 486 0.97 -22.66 -5.41
N VAL A 487 1.71 -22.31 -4.35
CA VAL A 487 2.90 -21.45 -4.45
C VAL A 487 4.03 -22.11 -5.26
N LEU A 488 4.16 -23.44 -5.24
CA LEU A 488 5.12 -24.15 -6.11
C LEU A 488 4.86 -23.94 -7.61
N HIS A 489 3.60 -23.73 -8.01
CA HIS A 489 3.24 -23.46 -9.41
C HIS A 489 3.38 -21.99 -9.80
N THR A 490 3.34 -21.05 -8.85
CA THR A 490 3.53 -19.62 -9.15
C THR A 490 5.01 -19.22 -9.25
N VAL A 491 5.95 -19.98 -8.66
CA VAL A 491 7.38 -19.62 -8.61
C VAL A 491 7.96 -19.32 -10.00
N PHE A 492 8.33 -18.07 -10.23
CA PHE A 492 8.88 -17.60 -11.50
C PHE A 492 10.18 -18.35 -11.89
N PRO A 493 10.41 -18.73 -13.17
CA PRO A 493 11.60 -19.49 -13.57
C PRO A 493 12.96 -18.82 -13.31
N GLN A 494 13.02 -17.50 -13.14
CA GLN A 494 14.26 -16.81 -12.71
C GLN A 494 14.47 -16.85 -11.18
N GLY A 495 13.51 -17.38 -10.42
CA GLY A 495 13.49 -17.43 -8.97
C GLY A 495 13.04 -16.13 -8.30
N GLU A 496 12.62 -16.27 -7.06
CA GLU A 496 11.98 -15.21 -6.27
C GLU A 496 12.62 -15.05 -4.90
N SER A 497 12.36 -13.91 -4.25
CA SER A 497 12.95 -13.63 -2.93
C SER A 497 12.39 -14.55 -1.85
N LEU A 498 13.29 -15.12 -1.04
CA LEU A 498 12.97 -15.97 0.10
C LEU A 498 11.92 -15.33 1.04
N THR A 499 12.00 -14.02 1.27
CA THR A 499 11.07 -13.28 2.14
C THR A 499 9.72 -13.00 1.48
N VAL A 500 9.64 -12.95 0.15
CA VAL A 500 8.37 -12.78 -0.59
C VAL A 500 7.57 -14.07 -0.55
N LEU A 501 8.17 -15.21 -0.92
CA LEU A 501 7.53 -16.53 -0.87
C LEU A 501 7.09 -16.91 0.55
N ALA A 502 7.92 -16.62 1.57
CA ALA A 502 7.53 -16.84 2.97
C ALA A 502 6.33 -15.96 3.38
N ARG A 503 6.27 -14.70 2.92
CA ARG A 503 5.10 -13.83 3.16
C ARG A 503 3.86 -14.35 2.45
N GLU A 504 3.97 -14.84 1.22
CA GLU A 504 2.85 -15.37 0.46
C GLU A 504 2.26 -16.63 1.12
N LEU A 505 3.09 -17.63 1.43
CA LEU A 505 2.67 -18.86 2.12
C LEU A 505 1.93 -18.56 3.44
N SER A 506 2.49 -17.66 4.26
CA SER A 506 1.89 -17.29 5.55
C SER A 506 0.64 -16.42 5.40
N SER A 507 0.56 -15.56 4.38
CA SER A 507 -0.65 -14.78 4.09
C SER A 507 -1.79 -15.66 3.59
N LYS A 508 -1.51 -16.66 2.73
CA LYS A 508 -2.52 -17.65 2.28
C LYS A 508 -3.09 -18.46 3.44
N VAL A 509 -2.24 -18.89 4.39
CA VAL A 509 -2.70 -19.57 5.63
C VAL A 509 -3.55 -18.63 6.49
N TYR A 510 -3.13 -17.38 6.67
CA TYR A 510 -3.89 -16.38 7.42
C TYR A 510 -5.27 -16.13 6.81
N SER A 511 -5.37 -15.96 5.49
CA SER A 511 -6.65 -15.78 4.79
C SER A 511 -7.59 -16.96 5.01
N ARG A 512 -7.15 -18.22 4.80
CA ARG A 512 -7.99 -19.41 5.06
C ARG A 512 -8.42 -19.47 6.53
N PHE A 513 -7.53 -19.16 7.48
CA PHE A 513 -7.88 -19.12 8.91
C PHE A 513 -8.99 -18.10 9.23
N ILE A 514 -8.94 -16.90 8.64
CA ILE A 514 -10.00 -15.90 8.82
C ILE A 514 -11.33 -16.39 8.21
N THR A 515 -11.30 -17.02 7.02
CA THR A 515 -12.49 -17.65 6.42
C THR A 515 -13.10 -18.71 7.34
N HIS A 516 -12.29 -19.63 7.88
CA HIS A 516 -12.74 -20.64 8.85
C HIS A 516 -13.25 -20.02 10.17
N ARG A 517 -12.67 -18.92 10.64
CA ARG A 517 -13.16 -18.19 11.82
C ARG A 517 -14.53 -17.55 11.55
N LYS A 518 -14.75 -16.95 10.39
CA LYS A 518 -16.06 -16.35 10.00
C LYS A 518 -17.16 -17.41 9.86
N LEU A 519 -16.83 -18.58 9.32
CA LEU A 519 -17.71 -19.75 9.29
C LEU A 519 -18.07 -20.22 10.70
N ARG A 520 -17.05 -20.52 11.53
CA ARG A 520 -17.26 -21.09 12.87
C ARG A 520 -18.03 -20.17 13.83
N THR A 521 -17.80 -18.86 13.76
CA THR A 521 -18.36 -17.88 14.72
C THR A 521 -19.80 -17.47 14.43
N ARG A 522 -20.49 -18.10 13.47
CA ARG A 522 -21.80 -17.68 12.93
C ARG A 522 -21.82 -16.23 12.46
N HIS A 523 -20.68 -15.72 12.00
CA HIS A 523 -20.58 -14.41 11.39
C HIS A 523 -21.21 -14.44 9.99
N LEU A 524 -20.91 -15.48 9.19
CA LEU A 524 -21.48 -15.63 7.85
C LEU A 524 -23.01 -15.75 7.87
N GLU A 525 -23.58 -16.57 8.75
CA GLU A 525 -25.04 -16.75 8.89
C GLU A 525 -25.76 -15.41 9.07
N LYS A 526 -25.17 -14.50 9.87
CA LYS A 526 -25.70 -13.16 10.11
C LYS A 526 -25.48 -12.19 8.93
N VAL A 527 -24.32 -12.26 8.28
CA VAL A 527 -24.08 -11.47 7.05
C VAL A 527 -25.06 -11.88 5.95
N GLN A 528 -25.35 -13.17 5.79
CA GLN A 528 -26.33 -13.68 4.85
C GLN A 528 -27.74 -13.16 5.13
N GLY A 529 -28.26 -13.34 6.36
CA GLY A 529 -29.62 -12.86 6.68
C GLY A 529 -29.78 -11.35 6.49
N VAL A 530 -28.78 -10.55 6.90
CA VAL A 530 -28.78 -9.09 6.65
C VAL A 530 -28.67 -8.76 5.16
N TYR A 531 -27.94 -9.55 4.37
CA TYR A 531 -27.84 -9.35 2.92
C TYR A 531 -29.16 -9.68 2.21
N GLU A 532 -29.86 -10.74 2.62
CA GLU A 532 -31.17 -11.13 2.09
C GLU A 532 -32.20 -10.00 2.26
N ASP A 533 -32.25 -9.35 3.43
CA ASP A 533 -33.08 -8.15 3.65
C ASP A 533 -32.55 -6.90 2.91
N TYR A 534 -31.23 -6.72 2.83
CA TYR A 534 -30.58 -5.57 2.17
C TYR A 534 -30.87 -5.49 0.66
N ILE A 535 -31.01 -6.65 -0.01
CA ILE A 535 -31.38 -6.75 -1.43
C ILE A 535 -32.65 -5.93 -1.75
N HIS A 536 -33.62 -5.86 -0.84
CA HIS A 536 -34.88 -5.15 -1.05
C HIS A 536 -34.71 -3.62 -1.25
N LEU A 537 -33.60 -3.03 -0.78
CA LEU A 537 -33.24 -1.65 -1.12
C LEU A 537 -32.80 -1.53 -2.58
N LEU A 538 -31.95 -2.46 -3.04
CA LEU A 538 -31.32 -2.40 -4.36
C LEU A 538 -32.23 -2.86 -5.51
N ALA A 539 -33.19 -3.76 -5.24
CA ALA A 539 -34.01 -4.41 -6.24
C ALA A 539 -35.15 -3.54 -6.79
N LYS A 540 -35.37 -3.56 -8.10
CA LYS A 540 -36.36 -2.73 -8.82
C LYS A 540 -37.82 -3.02 -8.49
N ASP A 541 -38.10 -4.22 -8.00
CA ASP A 541 -39.42 -4.77 -7.69
C ASP A 541 -39.79 -4.64 -6.20
N SER A 542 -38.98 -3.96 -5.38
CA SER A 542 -39.18 -3.87 -3.94
C SER A 542 -39.00 -2.45 -3.39
N GLN A 543 -39.35 -2.28 -2.11
CA GLN A 543 -39.15 -1.10 -1.27
C GLN A 543 -38.34 -1.51 0.00
N PRO A 544 -37.66 -0.58 0.71
CA PRO A 544 -37.68 0.88 0.57
C PRO A 544 -36.78 1.42 -0.56
N ASP A 545 -36.82 2.73 -0.82
CA ASP A 545 -35.93 3.49 -1.72
C ASP A 545 -35.27 4.73 -1.07
N GLN A 546 -35.61 5.03 0.19
CA GLN A 546 -35.29 6.30 0.87
C GLN A 546 -33.98 6.32 1.68
N TYR A 547 -33.23 5.22 1.67
CA TYR A 547 -32.03 5.03 2.50
C TYR A 547 -30.77 4.95 1.64
N LEU A 548 -29.64 5.43 2.17
CA LEU A 548 -28.33 5.08 1.61
C LEU A 548 -28.01 3.60 1.94
N PRO A 549 -27.23 2.89 1.09
CA PRO A 549 -26.88 1.48 1.30
C PRO A 549 -26.33 1.16 2.71
N ARG A 550 -25.46 2.01 3.23
CA ARG A 550 -24.89 1.88 4.58
C ARG A 550 -25.95 2.07 5.67
N GLU A 551 -26.81 3.08 5.55
CA GLU A 551 -27.83 3.38 6.56
C GLU A 551 -28.88 2.27 6.68
N TYR A 552 -29.27 1.67 5.55
CA TYR A 552 -30.17 0.52 5.55
C TYR A 552 -29.50 -0.73 6.14
N TRP A 553 -28.22 -0.97 5.82
CA TRP A 553 -27.46 -2.06 6.44
C TRP A 553 -27.31 -1.87 7.96
N GLU A 554 -26.94 -0.67 8.42
CA GLU A 554 -26.87 -0.32 9.85
C GLU A 554 -28.22 -0.53 10.57
N LYS A 555 -29.34 -0.17 9.91
CA LYS A 555 -30.70 -0.42 10.39
C LYS A 555 -30.99 -1.92 10.55
N LEU A 556 -30.78 -2.71 9.50
CA LEU A 556 -31.04 -4.16 9.51
C LEU A 556 -30.19 -4.90 10.57
N VAL A 557 -28.93 -4.50 10.74
CA VAL A 557 -28.03 -5.06 11.76
C VAL A 557 -28.52 -4.75 13.19
N ALA A 558 -29.14 -3.59 13.40
CA ALA A 558 -29.78 -3.24 14.66
C ALA A 558 -31.09 -4.01 14.88
N GLU A 559 -31.93 -4.14 13.85
CA GLU A 559 -33.20 -4.88 13.89
C GLU A 559 -32.98 -6.39 14.13
N ALA A 560 -31.88 -6.96 13.62
CA ALA A 560 -31.48 -8.34 13.91
C ALA A 560 -31.13 -8.60 15.40
N GLY A 561 -30.68 -7.57 16.15
CA GLY A 561 -30.59 -7.53 17.61
C GLY A 561 -29.60 -8.47 18.34
N LEU A 562 -29.75 -9.78 18.16
CA LEU A 562 -29.00 -10.87 18.80
C LEU A 562 -27.94 -11.47 17.84
N GLY A 563 -27.31 -12.58 18.23
CA GLY A 563 -26.24 -13.24 17.50
C GLY A 563 -24.91 -12.49 17.51
N SER A 564 -23.98 -13.01 16.71
CA SER A 564 -22.61 -12.53 16.52
C SER A 564 -22.52 -11.03 16.17
N SER A 565 -21.39 -10.41 16.50
CA SER A 565 -21.02 -9.07 16.01
C SER A 565 -20.55 -9.15 14.55
N LEU A 566 -20.93 -8.16 13.71
CA LEU A 566 -20.37 -8.06 12.35
C LEU A 566 -18.88 -7.67 12.35
N SER A 567 -18.42 -6.95 13.36
CA SER A 567 -16.98 -6.81 13.61
C SER A 567 -16.50 -7.93 14.51
N LEU A 568 -15.69 -8.84 13.96
CA LEU A 568 -14.89 -9.77 14.77
C LEU A 568 -13.77 -8.98 15.49
N LYS A 569 -13.29 -9.47 16.64
CA LYS A 569 -12.10 -8.89 17.28
C LYS A 569 -10.87 -9.13 16.40
N GLU A 570 -10.10 -8.07 16.13
CA GLU A 570 -8.96 -8.11 15.20
C GLU A 570 -7.87 -9.07 15.71
N CYS A 571 -7.73 -10.23 15.05
CA CYS A 571 -6.64 -11.18 15.27
C CYS A 571 -5.52 -10.86 14.28
N SER A 572 -4.74 -9.81 14.54
CA SER A 572 -3.61 -9.45 13.67
C SER A 572 -2.39 -10.28 14.04
N TRP A 573 -1.95 -11.20 13.15
CA TRP A 573 -0.73 -11.95 13.39
C TRP A 573 0.50 -11.05 13.17
N PRO A 574 1.44 -10.97 14.14
CA PRO A 574 2.65 -10.17 13.96
C PRO A 574 3.47 -10.64 12.76
N TYR A 575 4.08 -9.70 12.04
CA TYR A 575 4.96 -9.99 10.90
C TYR A 575 6.06 -11.04 11.25
N VAL A 576 6.53 -11.05 12.50
CA VAL A 576 7.51 -12.04 13.00
C VAL A 576 6.94 -13.46 13.02
N VAL A 577 5.66 -13.63 13.37
CA VAL A 577 4.95 -14.92 13.36
C VAL A 577 4.73 -15.37 11.91
N LEU A 578 4.19 -14.49 11.06
CA LEU A 578 4.00 -14.74 9.63
C LEU A 578 5.31 -15.19 8.97
N MET A 579 6.42 -14.48 9.17
CA MET A 579 7.72 -14.90 8.62
C MET A 579 8.20 -16.25 9.16
N ARG A 580 8.01 -16.55 10.44
CA ARG A 580 8.41 -17.85 11.01
C ARG A 580 7.59 -19.01 10.46
N LEU A 581 6.28 -18.82 10.31
CA LEU A 581 5.37 -19.80 9.70
C LEU A 581 5.72 -20.02 8.23
N GLY A 582 5.84 -18.94 7.46
CA GLY A 582 6.14 -18.98 6.04
C GLY A 582 7.52 -19.57 5.71
N MET A 583 8.56 -19.21 6.47
CA MET A 583 9.89 -19.82 6.33
C MET A 583 9.87 -21.30 6.68
N HIS A 584 9.09 -21.72 7.70
CA HIS A 584 8.96 -23.13 8.04
C HIS A 584 8.27 -23.94 6.93
N MET A 585 7.18 -23.43 6.35
CA MET A 585 6.51 -24.05 5.20
C MET A 585 7.44 -24.10 3.98
N LEU A 586 8.17 -23.02 3.70
CA LEU A 586 9.15 -22.96 2.60
C LEU A 586 10.31 -23.93 2.80
N GLU A 587 10.77 -24.15 4.04
CA GLU A 587 11.74 -25.20 4.37
C GLU A 587 11.19 -26.61 4.14
N LEU A 588 9.93 -26.88 4.47
CA LEU A 588 9.28 -28.17 4.16
C LEU A 588 9.18 -28.36 2.64
N LEU A 589 8.75 -27.34 1.91
CA LEU A 589 8.65 -27.34 0.44
C LEU A 589 10.00 -27.66 -0.22
N VAL A 590 11.07 -26.95 0.17
CA VAL A 590 12.42 -27.16 -0.39
C VAL A 590 13.02 -28.53 -0.02
N LYS A 591 12.63 -29.14 1.11
CA LYS A 591 13.15 -30.44 1.57
C LYS A 591 12.39 -31.64 1.02
N SER A 592 11.06 -31.55 0.87
CA SER A 592 10.20 -32.67 0.46
C SER A 592 10.00 -32.78 -1.05
N VAL A 593 9.94 -31.64 -1.76
CA VAL A 593 9.61 -31.64 -3.20
C VAL A 593 10.84 -32.01 -4.03
N THR A 594 10.88 -33.27 -4.49
CA THR A 594 11.97 -33.82 -5.30
C THR A 594 11.45 -34.47 -6.59
N MET A 595 12.30 -34.55 -7.62
CA MET A 595 11.98 -35.19 -8.90
C MET A 595 13.18 -36.01 -9.40
N PRO A 596 12.98 -37.04 -10.24
CA PRO A 596 14.08 -37.84 -10.77
C PRO A 596 14.93 -37.05 -11.79
N ARG A 597 16.26 -37.10 -11.65
CA ARG A 597 17.19 -36.33 -12.49
C ARG A 597 17.18 -36.70 -13.99
N ASN A 598 16.84 -37.94 -14.33
CA ASN A 598 17.10 -38.53 -15.65
C ASN A 598 15.82 -38.73 -16.49
N LEU A 599 14.81 -37.86 -16.34
CA LEU A 599 13.51 -37.95 -17.04
C LEU A 599 13.59 -38.09 -18.57
N LEU A 600 14.67 -37.62 -19.18
CA LEU A 600 14.91 -37.70 -20.63
C LEU A 600 15.77 -38.89 -21.07
N ASN A 601 16.28 -39.73 -20.15
CA ASN A 601 17.19 -40.82 -20.51
C ASN A 601 17.11 -42.02 -19.54
N PRO A 602 16.28 -43.04 -19.82
CA PRO A 602 15.99 -44.17 -18.91
C PRO A 602 17.17 -45.08 -18.54
N ARG A 603 18.37 -44.88 -19.10
CA ARG A 603 19.53 -45.79 -18.99
C ARG A 603 20.49 -45.45 -17.85
N LEU A 604 20.11 -44.57 -16.92
CA LEU A 604 20.97 -44.05 -15.85
C LEU A 604 20.22 -44.00 -14.51
N GLU A 605 20.91 -44.39 -13.41
CA GLU A 605 20.37 -44.44 -12.05
C GLU A 605 19.48 -43.24 -11.69
N SER A 606 18.24 -43.51 -11.26
CA SER A 606 17.28 -42.47 -10.86
C SER A 606 17.66 -41.85 -9.51
N LYS A 607 18.57 -40.88 -9.54
CA LYS A 607 18.88 -40.03 -8.38
C LYS A 607 17.90 -38.87 -8.33
N SER A 608 17.10 -38.81 -7.27
CA SER A 608 16.20 -37.69 -7.01
C SER A 608 16.97 -36.41 -6.73
N ILE A 609 16.45 -35.29 -7.22
CA ILE A 609 16.98 -33.94 -7.01
C ILE A 609 15.87 -33.03 -6.47
N PRO A 610 16.17 -32.05 -5.59
CA PRO A 610 15.21 -31.04 -5.18
C PRO A 610 14.65 -30.26 -6.38
N VAL A 611 13.35 -29.98 -6.37
CA VAL A 611 12.70 -29.12 -7.37
C VAL A 611 13.02 -27.65 -7.12
N LEU A 612 13.17 -27.25 -5.86
CA LEU A 612 13.55 -25.89 -5.45
C LEU A 612 14.96 -25.89 -4.84
N TYR A 613 15.71 -24.82 -5.09
CA TYR A 613 17.04 -24.63 -4.50
C TYR A 613 17.30 -23.17 -4.12
N HIS A 614 17.99 -22.95 -3.00
CA HIS A 614 18.34 -21.62 -2.50
C HIS A 614 19.62 -21.12 -3.19
N VAL A 615 19.56 -19.91 -3.73
CA VAL A 615 20.65 -19.23 -4.45
C VAL A 615 20.82 -17.83 -3.88
N TYR A 616 22.06 -17.49 -3.49
CA TYR A 616 22.39 -16.12 -3.15
C TYR A 616 22.72 -15.30 -4.41
N SER A 617 22.14 -14.11 -4.51
CA SER A 617 22.40 -13.15 -5.58
C SER A 617 22.80 -11.81 -5.00
N TYR A 618 23.84 -11.18 -5.55
CA TYR A 618 24.26 -9.85 -5.14
C TYR A 618 23.44 -8.80 -5.90
N GLN A 619 22.60 -8.05 -5.17
CA GLN A 619 21.92 -6.87 -5.70
C GLN A 619 22.62 -5.63 -5.14
N ASN A 620 23.33 -4.91 -6.01
CA ASN A 620 24.31 -3.89 -5.64
C ASN A 620 25.34 -4.46 -4.65
N THR A 621 25.33 -4.01 -3.38
CA THR A 621 26.25 -4.44 -2.32
C THR A 621 25.65 -5.49 -1.38
N TRP A 622 24.39 -5.91 -1.57
CA TRP A 622 23.67 -6.76 -0.62
C TRP A 622 23.43 -8.16 -1.17
N GLN A 623 23.69 -9.17 -0.35
CA GLN A 623 23.40 -10.57 -0.66
C GLN A 623 21.91 -10.85 -0.38
N VAL A 624 21.16 -11.19 -1.42
CA VAL A 624 19.73 -11.52 -1.36
C VAL A 624 19.55 -13.02 -1.58
N GLY A 625 18.82 -13.69 -0.67
CA GLY A 625 18.41 -15.08 -0.83
C GLY A 625 17.26 -15.21 -1.81
N LEU A 626 17.44 -16.01 -2.87
CA LEU A 626 16.44 -16.33 -3.87
C LEU A 626 16.15 -17.84 -3.88
N ILE A 627 14.89 -18.24 -3.88
CA ILE A 627 14.52 -19.62 -4.21
C ILE A 627 14.34 -19.72 -5.73
N LYS A 628 14.97 -20.71 -6.35
CA LYS A 628 14.87 -20.97 -7.79
C LYS A 628 14.25 -22.35 -8.06
N PRO A 629 13.36 -22.48 -9.06
CA PRO A 629 12.97 -23.78 -9.58
C PRO A 629 14.10 -24.37 -10.42
N HIS A 630 14.30 -25.69 -10.31
CA HIS A 630 15.28 -26.41 -11.12
C HIS A 630 14.87 -26.39 -12.61
N PRO A 631 15.77 -26.11 -13.57
CA PRO A 631 15.38 -25.88 -14.97
C PRO A 631 14.56 -27.00 -15.64
N ILE A 632 14.75 -28.26 -15.22
CA ILE A 632 13.93 -29.39 -15.68
C ILE A 632 12.46 -29.22 -15.28
N PHE A 633 12.15 -28.72 -14.08
CA PHE A 633 10.77 -28.48 -13.65
C PHE A 633 10.13 -27.36 -14.48
N SER A 634 10.86 -26.26 -14.70
CA SER A 634 10.39 -25.19 -15.60
C SER A 634 10.13 -25.71 -17.03
N GLN A 635 10.97 -26.62 -17.55
CA GLN A 635 10.73 -27.26 -18.84
C GLN A 635 9.48 -28.16 -18.82
N ILE A 636 9.23 -28.94 -17.75
CA ILE A 636 8.02 -29.76 -17.63
C ILE A 636 6.76 -28.89 -17.64
N LEU A 637 6.76 -27.75 -16.93
CA LEU A 637 5.64 -26.80 -16.95
C LEU A 637 5.41 -26.21 -18.34
N MET A 638 6.48 -25.81 -19.04
CA MET A 638 6.40 -25.30 -20.42
C MET A 638 5.92 -26.35 -21.42
N ASP A 639 6.41 -27.60 -21.31
CA ASP A 639 6.01 -28.72 -22.16
C ASP A 639 4.55 -29.14 -21.90
N ALA A 640 4.11 -29.11 -20.63
CA ALA A 640 2.74 -29.44 -20.24
C ALA A 640 1.72 -28.41 -20.77
N ALA A 641 2.12 -27.15 -20.92
CA ALA A 641 1.31 -26.07 -21.49
C ALA A 641 -0.14 -26.08 -20.96
N GLU A 642 -0.31 -25.92 -19.65
CA GLU A 642 -1.62 -26.02 -19.00
C GLU A 642 -2.55 -24.87 -19.43
N THR A 643 -3.77 -25.21 -19.84
CA THR A 643 -4.74 -24.26 -20.42
C THR A 643 -5.62 -23.57 -19.37
N THR A 644 -5.18 -23.57 -18.12
CA THR A 644 -5.95 -23.13 -16.94
C THR A 644 -5.12 -22.23 -16.05
N LEU A 645 -5.76 -21.19 -15.51
CA LEU A 645 -5.15 -20.18 -14.65
C LEU A 645 -5.92 -20.12 -13.34
N THR A 646 -5.22 -20.21 -12.21
CA THR A 646 -5.83 -20.18 -10.87
C THR A 646 -5.55 -18.84 -10.20
N PHE A 647 -6.60 -18.23 -9.64
CA PHE A 647 -6.56 -16.95 -8.94
C PHE A 647 -7.21 -17.07 -7.56
N HIS A 648 -6.88 -16.17 -6.63
CA HIS A 648 -7.61 -16.02 -5.37
C HIS A 648 -9.01 -15.42 -5.61
N SER A 649 -10.01 -15.76 -4.81
CA SER A 649 -11.39 -15.31 -5.03
C SER A 649 -11.53 -13.78 -5.00
N SER A 650 -10.90 -13.12 -4.03
CA SER A 650 -10.84 -11.65 -3.95
C SER A 650 -10.02 -10.95 -5.05
N ALA A 651 -9.42 -11.70 -5.98
CA ALA A 651 -8.77 -11.12 -7.17
C ALA A 651 -9.71 -11.02 -8.39
N MET A 652 -10.91 -11.60 -8.31
CA MET A 652 -11.95 -11.52 -9.35
C MET A 652 -12.94 -10.36 -9.08
N PRO A 653 -13.66 -9.89 -10.11
CA PRO A 653 -14.87 -9.08 -9.92
C PRO A 653 -15.96 -9.85 -9.15
N MET A 654 -16.78 -9.16 -8.36
CA MET A 654 -17.89 -9.79 -7.62
C MET A 654 -19.10 -10.07 -8.52
N LEU A 655 -19.83 -11.16 -8.30
CA LEU A 655 -21.03 -11.53 -9.06
C LEU A 655 -22.34 -10.96 -8.51
N CYS A 656 -22.29 -10.32 -7.33
CA CYS A 656 -23.37 -9.56 -6.70
C CYS A 656 -22.88 -8.15 -6.27
N PRO A 657 -23.78 -7.23 -5.92
CA PRO A 657 -23.42 -5.95 -5.30
C PRO A 657 -22.56 -6.13 -4.04
N PRO A 658 -21.50 -5.31 -3.83
CA PRO A 658 -20.66 -5.41 -2.64
C PRO A 658 -21.41 -5.23 -1.32
N VAL A 659 -20.85 -5.78 -0.24
CA VAL A 659 -21.27 -5.46 1.13
C VAL A 659 -20.92 -4.00 1.42
N PRO A 660 -21.85 -3.14 1.87
CA PRO A 660 -21.56 -1.75 2.11
C PRO A 660 -20.56 -1.58 3.27
N TRP A 661 -19.59 -0.70 3.05
CA TRP A 661 -18.70 -0.19 4.08
C TRP A 661 -19.49 0.49 5.20
N THR A 662 -19.38 -0.05 6.42
CA THR A 662 -19.93 0.53 7.66
C THR A 662 -18.82 0.93 8.64
N SER A 663 -17.61 0.38 8.50
CA SER A 663 -16.44 0.70 9.33
C SER A 663 -15.14 0.48 8.56
N PRO A 664 -13.96 0.90 9.08
CA PRO A 664 -12.66 0.64 8.44
C PRO A 664 -12.30 -0.85 8.24
N HIS A 665 -13.07 -1.77 8.84
CA HIS A 665 -12.81 -3.21 8.90
C HIS A 665 -13.95 -4.06 8.29
N PHE A 666 -15.06 -3.45 7.87
CA PHE A 666 -16.22 -4.18 7.35
C PHE A 666 -16.82 -3.47 6.13
N GLY A 667 -16.77 -4.15 4.98
CA GLY A 667 -17.26 -3.72 3.67
C GLY A 667 -16.48 -4.38 2.53
N GLY A 668 -16.98 -4.26 1.30
CA GLY A 668 -16.38 -4.85 0.10
C GLY A 668 -16.90 -6.27 -0.18
N PHE A 669 -16.01 -7.27 -0.04
CA PHE A 669 -16.33 -8.68 -0.25
C PHE A 669 -17.24 -9.27 0.85
N VAL A 670 -17.89 -10.41 0.58
CA VAL A 670 -18.85 -11.04 1.51
C VAL A 670 -18.14 -11.78 2.65
N VAL A 671 -17.07 -12.51 2.33
CA VAL A 671 -16.34 -13.37 3.28
C VAL A 671 -14.88 -12.91 3.42
N ASN A 672 -14.24 -12.50 2.33
CA ASN A 672 -12.86 -12.02 2.33
C ASN A 672 -12.69 -10.70 3.11
N ASP A 673 -11.69 -10.64 3.98
CA ASP A 673 -11.33 -9.38 4.67
C ASP A 673 -10.80 -8.34 3.68
N THR A 674 -11.44 -7.16 3.67
CA THR A 674 -11.01 -6.00 2.88
C THR A 674 -10.56 -4.89 3.82
N LYS A 675 -9.33 -4.39 3.67
CA LYS A 675 -8.91 -3.17 4.37
C LYS A 675 -9.39 -1.93 3.62
N LEU A 676 -10.04 -1.01 4.34
CA LEU A 676 -10.50 0.27 3.79
C LEU A 676 -9.33 1.04 3.14
N MET A 677 -8.17 1.09 3.81
CA MET A 677 -6.96 1.72 3.28
C MET A 677 -5.88 0.72 2.86
N ARG A 678 -5.42 0.85 1.61
CA ARG A 678 -4.21 0.20 1.07
C ARG A 678 -2.97 0.71 1.80
N SER A 679 -2.44 -0.15 2.68
CA SER A 679 -1.24 0.12 3.47
C SER A 679 -0.13 -0.86 3.13
N VAL A 680 1.09 -0.35 2.95
CA VAL A 680 2.32 -1.16 2.90
C VAL A 680 2.74 -1.52 4.33
N ASP A 681 3.35 -2.69 4.50
CA ASP A 681 3.82 -3.25 5.79
C ASP A 681 4.42 -2.19 6.73
N GLY A 682 3.66 -1.86 7.78
CA GLY A 682 4.06 -0.95 8.86
C GLY A 682 3.08 0.18 9.19
N ALA A 683 2.15 0.55 8.31
CA ALA A 683 1.29 1.74 8.51
C ALA A 683 0.16 1.61 9.57
N LEU A 684 0.37 0.85 10.65
CA LEU A 684 -0.59 0.63 11.75
C LEU A 684 -1.12 1.94 12.35
N GLN A 685 -0.30 3.01 12.38
CA GLN A 685 -0.76 4.33 12.84
C GLN A 685 -1.99 4.83 12.07
N HIS A 686 -2.11 4.54 10.77
CA HIS A 686 -3.26 5.01 9.98
C HIS A 686 -4.53 4.22 10.34
N GLN A 687 -4.42 2.91 10.54
CA GLN A 687 -5.56 2.10 10.97
C GLN A 687 -6.09 2.57 12.34
N LEU A 688 -5.19 2.75 13.31
CA LEU A 688 -5.50 3.32 14.63
C LEU A 688 -6.13 4.72 14.55
N LEU A 689 -5.71 5.57 13.61
CA LEU A 689 -6.31 6.90 13.39
C LEU A 689 -7.72 6.85 12.79
N LEU A 690 -8.06 5.80 12.02
CA LEU A 690 -9.41 5.57 11.51
C LEU A 690 -10.31 4.98 12.62
N GLU A 691 -9.80 4.04 13.40
CA GLU A 691 -10.46 3.45 14.58
C GLU A 691 -10.79 4.50 15.65
N GLN A 692 -9.90 5.47 15.86
CA GLN A 692 -10.08 6.58 16.81
C GLN A 692 -10.93 7.73 16.23
N CYS A 693 -11.29 7.69 14.95
CA CYS A 693 -12.10 8.72 14.33
C CYS A 693 -13.58 8.53 14.70
N PRO A 694 -14.31 9.58 15.12
CA PRO A 694 -15.76 9.47 15.32
C PRO A 694 -16.44 8.97 14.02
N PRO A 695 -17.23 7.89 14.04
CA PRO A 695 -17.75 7.26 12.81
C PRO A 695 -18.48 8.22 11.86
N VAL A 696 -19.16 9.23 12.44
CA VAL A 696 -19.86 10.34 11.78
C VAL A 696 -18.96 11.14 10.80
N ASN A 697 -17.66 11.17 11.05
CA ASN A 697 -16.67 11.85 10.20
C ASN A 697 -16.17 10.96 9.05
N LEU A 698 -16.43 9.65 9.10
CA LEU A 698 -16.07 8.70 8.03
C LEU A 698 -17.25 8.37 7.12
N GLN A 699 -18.50 8.49 7.61
CA GLN A 699 -19.74 8.19 6.84
C GLN A 699 -19.70 8.64 5.36
N PRO A 700 -19.33 9.90 4.99
CA PRO A 700 -19.32 10.32 3.59
C PRO A 700 -18.34 9.56 2.71
N VAL A 701 -17.19 9.17 3.28
CA VAL A 701 -16.14 8.43 2.58
C VAL A 701 -16.58 6.99 2.33
N LEU A 702 -17.23 6.38 3.33
CA LEU A 702 -17.79 5.04 3.21
C LEU A 702 -18.94 5.04 2.18
N ASP A 703 -19.85 6.01 2.24
CA ASP A 703 -20.99 6.13 1.32
C ASP A 703 -20.54 6.37 -0.14
N ALA A 704 -19.51 7.19 -0.36
CA ALA A 704 -18.93 7.39 -1.70
C ALA A 704 -18.25 6.11 -2.24
N LEU A 705 -17.54 5.35 -1.38
CA LEU A 705 -16.98 4.04 -1.75
C LEU A 705 -18.07 3.00 -2.05
N ASN A 706 -19.18 3.04 -1.32
CA ASN A 706 -20.34 2.16 -1.54
C ASN A 706 -21.00 2.41 -2.88
N GLN A 707 -21.17 3.68 -3.27
CA GLN A 707 -21.68 4.06 -4.58
C GLN A 707 -20.74 3.57 -5.71
N LEU A 708 -19.44 3.82 -5.61
CA LEU A 708 -18.46 3.35 -6.59
C LEU A 708 -18.44 1.81 -6.68
N GLY A 709 -18.67 1.13 -5.56
CA GLY A 709 -18.81 -0.33 -5.47
C GLY A 709 -20.06 -0.89 -6.13
N ASN A 710 -21.20 -0.22 -5.97
CA ASN A 710 -22.52 -0.64 -6.47
C ASN A 710 -22.71 -0.45 -7.99
N CYS A 711 -21.78 0.23 -8.68
CA CYS A 711 -21.81 0.33 -10.14
C CYS A 711 -21.65 -1.07 -10.78
N ALA A 712 -22.68 -1.50 -11.51
CA ALA A 712 -22.73 -2.78 -12.21
C ALA A 712 -22.10 -2.69 -13.62
N TRP A 713 -21.26 -3.67 -13.98
CA TRP A 713 -20.48 -3.70 -15.22
C TRP A 713 -20.78 -4.95 -16.05
N LYS A 714 -20.57 -4.86 -17.37
CA LYS A 714 -20.59 -5.98 -18.31
C LYS A 714 -19.47 -5.87 -19.36
N ILE A 715 -19.22 -6.96 -20.08
CA ILE A 715 -18.20 -7.04 -21.12
C ILE A 715 -18.72 -6.55 -22.48
N ASN A 716 -17.92 -5.72 -23.15
CA ASN A 716 -18.07 -5.36 -24.55
C ASN A 716 -17.57 -6.51 -25.46
N GLN A 717 -18.41 -7.52 -25.65
CA GLN A 717 -18.00 -8.79 -26.28
C GLN A 717 -17.33 -8.61 -27.67
N PRO A 718 -17.84 -7.80 -28.62
CA PRO A 718 -17.20 -7.61 -29.92
C PRO A 718 -15.77 -7.05 -29.83
N VAL A 719 -15.50 -6.14 -28.88
CA VAL A 719 -14.15 -5.60 -28.67
C VAL A 719 -13.25 -6.63 -28.01
N LEU A 720 -13.75 -7.39 -27.02
CA LEU A 720 -13.00 -8.49 -26.42
C LEU A 720 -12.59 -9.55 -27.46
N ASP A 721 -13.47 -9.89 -28.40
CA ASP A 721 -13.18 -10.88 -29.45
C ASP A 721 -12.10 -10.40 -30.43
N ILE A 722 -12.13 -9.12 -30.84
CA ILE A 722 -11.09 -8.52 -31.67
C ILE A 722 -9.74 -8.51 -30.93
N VAL A 723 -9.74 -8.13 -29.64
CA VAL A 723 -8.52 -8.11 -28.81
C VAL A 723 -7.95 -9.52 -28.62
N ILE A 724 -8.78 -10.52 -28.31
CA ILE A 724 -8.37 -11.93 -28.19
C ILE A 724 -7.85 -12.46 -29.54
N SER A 725 -8.46 -12.07 -30.66
CA SER A 725 -8.01 -12.46 -32.00
C SER A 725 -6.59 -11.96 -32.29
N ILE A 726 -6.31 -10.66 -32.07
CA ILE A 726 -4.95 -10.11 -32.26
C ILE A 726 -3.97 -10.70 -31.25
N PHE A 727 -4.40 -10.93 -30.00
CA PHE A 727 -3.57 -11.55 -28.97
C PHE A 727 -3.15 -12.99 -29.35
N ASN A 728 -4.03 -13.78 -29.97
CA ASN A 728 -3.76 -15.16 -30.34
C ASN A 728 -2.99 -15.37 -31.66
N ASP A 729 -2.90 -14.33 -32.50
CA ASP A 729 -1.95 -14.27 -33.61
C ASP A 729 -0.58 -13.74 -33.11
N LYS A 730 -0.10 -12.60 -33.65
CA LYS A 730 1.22 -12.03 -33.35
C LYS A 730 1.23 -10.94 -32.30
N GLY A 731 0.07 -10.53 -31.76
CA GLY A 731 -0.06 -9.28 -31.01
C GLY A 731 0.15 -8.05 -31.91
N ASN A 732 0.20 -6.87 -31.32
CA ASN A 732 0.44 -5.61 -32.03
C ASN A 732 1.01 -4.54 -31.08
N GLU A 733 2.31 -4.22 -31.22
CA GLU A 733 2.98 -3.21 -30.38
C GLU A 733 2.40 -1.79 -30.54
N LYS A 734 1.67 -1.48 -31.64
CA LYS A 734 0.99 -0.17 -31.82
C LYS A 734 -0.32 -0.08 -31.03
N LEU A 735 -1.00 -1.21 -30.82
CA LEU A 735 -2.30 -1.28 -30.15
C LEU A 735 -2.20 -1.75 -28.68
N ASP A 736 -1.00 -1.68 -28.09
CA ASP A 736 -0.68 -2.17 -26.74
C ASP A 736 -1.07 -3.66 -26.47
N ILE A 737 -1.22 -4.47 -27.53
CA ILE A 737 -1.42 -5.92 -27.40
C ILE A 737 -0.06 -6.62 -27.44
N PRO A 738 0.41 -7.22 -26.32
CA PRO A 738 1.76 -7.74 -26.24
C PRO A 738 1.97 -8.98 -27.13
N PRO A 739 3.02 -9.00 -27.97
CA PRO A 739 3.34 -10.14 -28.84
C PRO A 739 3.79 -11.38 -28.06
N PRO A 740 3.62 -12.59 -28.61
CA PRO A 740 4.13 -13.83 -28.02
C PRO A 740 5.66 -13.90 -28.07
N LEU A 741 6.25 -14.75 -27.23
CA LEU A 741 7.72 -14.93 -27.15
C LEU A 741 8.40 -15.40 -28.45
N SER A 742 7.64 -15.90 -29.44
CA SER A 742 8.17 -16.23 -30.77
C SER A 742 8.67 -15.03 -31.56
N GLU A 743 8.07 -13.84 -31.34
CA GLU A 743 8.48 -12.59 -31.98
C GLU A 743 9.60 -11.87 -31.19
N ALA A 744 10.12 -12.47 -30.11
CA ALA A 744 11.18 -11.87 -29.31
C ALA A 744 12.53 -11.83 -30.05
N PRO A 745 13.32 -10.74 -29.91
CA PRO A 745 14.57 -10.57 -30.65
C PRO A 745 15.58 -11.65 -30.29
N GLN A 746 15.94 -12.48 -31.27
CA GLN A 746 16.93 -13.54 -31.08
C GLN A 746 18.34 -12.94 -30.91
N PRO A 747 19.19 -13.51 -30.04
CA PRO A 747 20.56 -13.06 -29.89
C PRO A 747 21.40 -13.50 -31.10
N PRO A 748 22.29 -12.65 -31.65
CA PRO A 748 23.11 -13.01 -32.81
C PRO A 748 24.00 -14.24 -32.56
N THR A 749 24.04 -15.13 -33.55
CA THR A 749 24.73 -16.42 -33.50
C THR A 749 26.25 -16.26 -33.74
N ALA A 750 26.99 -15.85 -32.71
CA ALA A 750 28.45 -15.78 -32.79
C ALA A 750 29.11 -17.15 -32.52
N PRO A 751 30.00 -17.64 -33.41
CA PRO A 751 30.79 -18.84 -33.13
C PRO A 751 31.86 -18.55 -32.07
N GLY A 752 32.01 -19.47 -31.10
CA GLY A 752 33.06 -19.42 -30.07
C GLY A 752 32.54 -19.25 -28.64
N HIS A 753 33.44 -19.47 -27.68
CA HIS A 753 33.13 -19.51 -26.25
C HIS A 753 32.80 -18.10 -25.70
N PRO A 754 31.94 -17.95 -24.67
CA PRO A 754 31.51 -16.64 -24.16
C PRO A 754 32.65 -15.70 -23.69
N SER A 755 33.84 -16.23 -23.45
CA SER A 755 35.06 -15.49 -23.09
C SER A 755 35.63 -14.66 -24.25
N THR A 756 35.53 -15.09 -25.50
CA THR A 756 36.06 -14.37 -26.68
C THR A 756 35.08 -13.35 -27.28
N TRP A 757 33.86 -13.27 -26.76
CA TRP A 757 32.84 -12.34 -27.24
C TRP A 757 33.17 -10.88 -26.93
N SER A 758 32.96 -10.00 -27.92
CA SER A 758 33.14 -8.56 -27.79
C SER A 758 32.17 -7.93 -26.77
N GLN A 759 32.54 -6.75 -26.25
CA GLN A 759 31.70 -6.02 -25.31
C GLN A 759 30.36 -5.56 -25.94
N SER A 760 30.35 -5.28 -27.25
CA SER A 760 29.11 -5.00 -28.01
C SER A 760 28.19 -6.22 -28.02
N LEU A 761 28.67 -7.39 -28.45
CA LEU A 761 27.88 -8.62 -28.52
C LEU A 761 27.33 -9.05 -27.14
N ARG A 762 28.13 -8.89 -26.08
CA ARG A 762 27.66 -9.13 -24.70
C ARG A 762 26.53 -8.17 -24.30
N ARG A 763 26.66 -6.87 -24.59
CA ARG A 763 25.65 -5.85 -24.31
C ARG A 763 24.38 -6.09 -25.13
N GLU A 764 24.51 -6.46 -26.40
CA GLU A 764 23.41 -6.81 -27.29
C GLU A 764 22.65 -8.05 -26.79
N ARG A 765 23.34 -9.14 -26.45
CA ARG A 765 22.72 -10.34 -25.88
C ARG A 765 22.00 -10.07 -24.54
N LEU A 766 22.49 -9.11 -23.74
CA LEU A 766 21.80 -8.62 -22.54
C LEU A 766 20.56 -7.80 -22.88
N LEU A 767 20.59 -6.98 -23.93
CA LEU A 767 19.42 -6.22 -24.41
C LEU A 767 18.34 -7.14 -24.99
N CYS A 768 18.68 -8.14 -25.80
CA CYS A 768 17.71 -9.13 -26.31
C CYS A 768 17.04 -9.89 -25.15
N LYS A 769 17.83 -10.36 -24.17
CA LYS A 769 17.29 -10.98 -22.94
C LYS A 769 16.38 -10.05 -22.15
N LYS A 770 16.71 -8.75 -22.09
CA LYS A 770 15.88 -7.74 -21.42
C LYS A 770 14.55 -7.54 -22.15
N LYS A 771 14.54 -7.30 -23.47
CA LYS A 771 13.29 -7.14 -24.24
C LYS A 771 12.43 -8.41 -24.15
N ALA A 772 13.02 -9.61 -24.25
CA ALA A 772 12.27 -10.87 -24.12
C ALA A 772 11.60 -11.02 -22.73
N ALA A 773 12.28 -10.64 -21.64
CA ALA A 773 11.70 -10.67 -20.29
C ALA A 773 10.58 -9.62 -20.11
N GLU A 774 10.73 -8.44 -20.70
CA GLU A 774 9.71 -7.38 -20.67
C GLU A 774 8.49 -7.75 -21.51
N MET A 775 8.68 -8.31 -22.71
CA MET A 775 7.60 -8.88 -23.54
C MET A 775 6.83 -9.96 -22.79
N HIS A 776 7.52 -10.91 -22.13
CA HIS A 776 6.88 -11.94 -21.32
C HIS A 776 6.05 -11.34 -20.17
N SER A 777 6.60 -10.34 -19.46
CA SER A 777 5.89 -9.70 -18.35
C SER A 777 4.59 -9.01 -18.81
N LEU A 778 4.62 -8.32 -19.95
CA LEU A 778 3.43 -7.69 -20.54
C LEU A 778 2.45 -8.74 -21.07
N ARG A 779 2.95 -9.81 -21.73
CA ARG A 779 2.15 -10.93 -22.25
C ARG A 779 1.36 -11.62 -21.13
N MET A 780 1.96 -11.86 -19.98
CA MET A 780 1.29 -12.48 -18.82
C MET A 780 0.25 -11.55 -18.16
N ASP A 781 0.55 -10.26 -18.02
CA ASP A 781 -0.40 -9.26 -17.50
C ASP A 781 -1.67 -9.17 -18.39
N ALA A 782 -1.48 -9.08 -19.71
CA ALA A 782 -2.59 -9.13 -20.67
C ALA A 782 -3.30 -10.49 -20.66
N LEU A 783 -2.57 -11.62 -20.55
CA LEU A 783 -3.16 -12.96 -20.48
C LEU A 783 -4.13 -13.09 -19.30
N TYR A 784 -3.75 -12.60 -18.13
CA TYR A 784 -4.60 -12.65 -16.93
C TYR A 784 -5.84 -11.75 -17.12
N LYS A 785 -5.66 -10.51 -17.59
CA LYS A 785 -6.75 -9.57 -17.87
C LYS A 785 -7.78 -10.14 -18.85
N LEU A 786 -7.33 -10.64 -19.99
CA LEU A 786 -8.20 -11.16 -21.03
C LEU A 786 -8.86 -12.49 -20.62
N SER A 787 -8.17 -13.34 -19.86
CA SER A 787 -8.77 -14.56 -19.32
C SER A 787 -9.87 -14.26 -18.29
N ILE A 788 -9.65 -13.31 -17.39
CA ILE A 788 -10.67 -12.87 -16.41
C ILE A 788 -11.86 -12.22 -17.13
N ALA A 789 -11.60 -11.32 -18.09
CA ALA A 789 -12.64 -10.71 -18.92
C ALA A 789 -13.47 -11.77 -19.68
N ASN A 790 -12.83 -12.79 -20.23
CA ASN A 790 -13.50 -13.88 -20.94
C ASN A 790 -14.26 -14.84 -19.99
N TYR A 791 -13.84 -14.97 -18.72
CA TYR A 791 -14.57 -15.73 -17.70
C TYR A 791 -15.85 -15.01 -17.23
N VAL A 792 -15.89 -13.67 -17.26
CA VAL A 792 -17.08 -12.85 -16.95
C VAL A 792 -17.83 -12.34 -18.20
N ARG A 793 -17.49 -12.85 -19.40
CA ARG A 793 -18.05 -12.45 -20.71
C ARG A 793 -19.56 -12.27 -20.72
N ASP A 794 -20.28 -13.25 -20.18
CA ASP A 794 -21.74 -13.35 -20.20
C ASP A 794 -22.35 -13.03 -18.83
N LYS A 795 -21.59 -12.36 -17.95
CA LYS A 795 -21.99 -12.01 -16.58
C LYS A 795 -22.05 -10.51 -16.40
N VAL A 796 -22.96 -10.07 -15.53
CA VAL A 796 -22.88 -8.75 -14.87
C VAL A 796 -22.11 -8.92 -13.56
N PHE A 797 -21.21 -8.00 -13.28
CA PHE A 797 -20.30 -8.03 -12.13
C PHE A 797 -20.04 -6.64 -11.55
N TRP A 798 -19.46 -6.61 -10.35
CA TRP A 798 -19.19 -5.40 -9.56
C TRP A 798 -17.72 -5.31 -9.13
N PHE A 799 -17.27 -4.08 -8.88
CA PHE A 799 -15.93 -3.78 -8.40
C PHE A 799 -16.00 -3.16 -7.01
N PRO A 800 -15.86 -3.93 -5.90
CA PRO A 800 -15.71 -3.33 -4.58
C PRO A 800 -14.51 -2.38 -4.59
N HIS A 801 -14.70 -1.18 -4.04
CA HIS A 801 -13.66 -0.15 -3.98
C HIS A 801 -13.08 -0.02 -2.58
N ASN A 802 -11.79 0.29 -2.51
CA ASN A 802 -11.11 0.78 -1.31
C ASN A 802 -10.25 2.01 -1.68
N MET A 803 -9.42 2.52 -0.76
CA MET A 803 -8.66 3.77 -0.98
C MET A 803 -7.18 3.64 -0.63
N ASP A 804 -6.34 4.58 -1.08
CA ASP A 804 -5.00 4.78 -0.54
C ASP A 804 -5.00 5.72 0.68
N PHE A 805 -3.85 5.83 1.35
CA PHE A 805 -3.65 6.69 2.53
C PHE A 805 -3.90 8.20 2.29
N ARG A 806 -4.17 8.63 1.05
CA ARG A 806 -4.42 10.04 0.69
C ARG A 806 -5.89 10.30 0.37
N GLY A 807 -6.72 9.26 0.31
CA GLY A 807 -8.13 9.34 -0.08
C GLY A 807 -8.45 8.64 -1.40
N ARG A 808 -7.50 8.60 -2.35
CA ARG A 808 -7.78 8.20 -3.74
C ARG A 808 -8.32 6.77 -3.80
N THR A 809 -9.41 6.59 -4.54
CA THR A 809 -10.17 5.33 -4.62
C THR A 809 -9.63 4.39 -5.72
N TYR A 810 -9.76 3.09 -5.50
CA TYR A 810 -9.25 2.02 -6.37
C TYR A 810 -10.10 0.73 -6.23
N PRO A 811 -10.47 0.05 -7.33
CA PRO A 811 -11.06 -1.30 -7.30
C PRO A 811 -10.16 -2.32 -6.60
N CYS A 812 -10.72 -3.11 -5.68
CA CYS A 812 -10.00 -4.17 -4.97
C CYS A 812 -9.44 -5.27 -5.90
N PRO A 813 -10.18 -5.79 -6.91
CA PRO A 813 -9.66 -6.78 -7.86
C PRO A 813 -8.49 -6.18 -8.68
N PRO A 814 -7.26 -6.72 -8.58
CA PRO A 814 -6.06 -6.01 -9.02
C PRO A 814 -5.77 -6.14 -10.52
N TYR A 815 -6.22 -7.21 -11.18
CA TYR A 815 -5.84 -7.54 -12.55
C TYR A 815 -6.72 -6.83 -13.59
N PHE A 816 -8.04 -7.05 -13.54
CA PHE A 816 -9.01 -6.55 -14.51
C PHE A 816 -9.98 -5.58 -13.82
N ASN A 817 -9.92 -4.29 -14.19
CA ASN A 817 -10.78 -3.21 -13.66
C ASN A 817 -10.67 -1.95 -14.54
N HIS A 818 -11.58 -0.98 -14.37
CA HIS A 818 -11.67 0.23 -15.21
C HIS A 818 -10.53 1.24 -15.04
N LEU A 819 -9.68 1.10 -14.01
CA LEU A 819 -8.45 1.90 -13.86
C LEU A 819 -7.30 1.40 -14.76
N GLY A 820 -7.50 0.30 -15.50
CA GLY A 820 -6.54 -0.26 -16.46
C GLY A 820 -6.22 0.63 -17.67
N ASN A 821 -5.49 0.05 -18.62
CA ASN A 821 -5.16 0.68 -19.91
C ASN A 821 -6.36 0.74 -20.86
N ASP A 822 -6.21 1.44 -21.98
CA ASP A 822 -7.21 1.61 -23.05
C ASP A 822 -7.97 0.31 -23.40
N VAL A 823 -7.23 -0.78 -23.70
CA VAL A 823 -7.79 -2.14 -23.91
C VAL A 823 -8.78 -2.54 -22.81
N THR A 824 -8.40 -2.38 -21.54
CA THR A 824 -9.22 -2.79 -20.39
C THR A 824 -10.47 -1.92 -20.25
N ARG A 825 -10.39 -0.63 -20.61
CA ARG A 825 -11.53 0.32 -20.56
C ARG A 825 -12.53 0.06 -21.67
N ALA A 826 -12.04 -0.15 -22.90
CA ALA A 826 -12.87 -0.42 -24.08
C ALA A 826 -13.69 -1.72 -23.97
N ILE A 827 -13.19 -2.68 -23.19
CA ILE A 827 -13.84 -3.96 -22.89
C ILE A 827 -14.94 -3.82 -21.80
N LEU A 828 -15.02 -2.70 -21.08
CA LEU A 828 -15.96 -2.48 -19.97
C LEU A 828 -17.09 -1.52 -20.35
N LEU A 829 -18.33 -1.93 -20.06
CA LEU A 829 -19.55 -1.13 -20.24
C LEU A 829 -20.38 -1.14 -18.95
N PHE A 830 -21.25 -0.14 -18.76
CA PHE A 830 -22.25 -0.20 -17.70
C PHE A 830 -23.25 -1.32 -17.99
N ALA A 831 -23.60 -2.12 -16.98
CA ALA A 831 -24.60 -3.17 -17.12
C ALA A 831 -26.00 -2.57 -17.32
N GLU A 832 -26.35 -1.59 -16.49
CA GLU A 832 -27.49 -0.69 -16.65
C GLU A 832 -27.29 0.16 -17.93
N GLY A 833 -28.34 0.28 -18.75
CA GLY A 833 -28.35 1.14 -19.94
C GLY A 833 -29.34 2.28 -19.78
N LYS A 834 -29.07 3.43 -20.40
CA LYS A 834 -29.98 4.59 -20.37
C LYS A 834 -30.24 5.10 -21.80
N PRO A 835 -31.46 5.58 -22.12
CA PRO A 835 -31.74 6.16 -23.43
C PRO A 835 -30.85 7.38 -23.66
N LEU A 836 -30.36 7.60 -24.88
CA LEU A 836 -29.48 8.74 -25.18
C LEU A 836 -30.18 10.10 -25.01
N GLY A 837 -31.49 10.16 -25.20
CA GLY A 837 -32.25 11.42 -25.21
C GLY A 837 -31.78 12.38 -26.32
N PRO A 838 -32.18 13.66 -26.27
CA PRO A 838 -31.94 14.61 -27.36
C PRO A 838 -30.47 15.05 -27.53
N LYS A 839 -29.60 14.76 -26.55
CA LYS A 839 -28.17 15.14 -26.57
C LYS A 839 -27.19 13.97 -26.55
N GLY A 840 -27.58 12.76 -26.14
CA GLY A 840 -26.64 11.67 -25.89
C GLY A 840 -25.81 11.27 -27.10
N LEU A 841 -26.40 11.26 -28.31
CA LEU A 841 -25.64 10.99 -29.54
C LEU A 841 -24.58 12.07 -29.82
N ASN A 842 -24.86 13.33 -29.49
CA ASN A 842 -23.89 14.43 -29.62
C ASN A 842 -22.76 14.29 -28.58
N TRP A 843 -23.09 13.88 -27.36
CA TRP A 843 -22.08 13.58 -26.32
C TRP A 843 -21.21 12.37 -26.69
N LEU A 844 -21.76 11.30 -27.27
CA LEU A 844 -20.96 10.20 -27.83
C LEU A 844 -20.01 10.69 -28.94
N LYS A 845 -20.50 11.51 -29.88
CA LYS A 845 -19.68 12.08 -30.96
C LYS A 845 -18.55 12.97 -30.45
N ILE A 846 -18.83 13.88 -29.51
CA ILE A 846 -17.81 14.71 -28.85
C ILE A 846 -16.79 13.83 -28.12
N HIS A 847 -17.26 12.80 -27.42
CA HIS A 847 -16.42 11.88 -26.67
C HIS A 847 -15.49 11.06 -27.59
N LEU A 848 -15.97 10.57 -28.73
CA LEU A 848 -15.12 9.94 -29.73
C LEU A 848 -13.99 10.89 -30.18
N ILE A 849 -14.29 12.14 -30.52
CA ILE A 849 -13.24 13.09 -30.92
C ILE A 849 -12.26 13.37 -29.77
N ASN A 850 -12.70 13.44 -28.52
CA ASN A 850 -11.81 13.52 -27.36
C ASN A 850 -10.82 12.32 -27.32
N LEU A 851 -11.30 11.10 -27.58
CA LEU A 851 -10.50 9.86 -27.63
C LEU A 851 -9.54 9.81 -28.82
N THR A 852 -9.91 10.35 -29.99
CA THR A 852 -9.00 10.40 -31.15
C THR A 852 -7.73 11.20 -30.89
N GLY A 853 -7.77 12.15 -29.97
CA GLY A 853 -6.67 13.09 -29.76
C GLY A 853 -6.77 14.38 -30.58
N LEU A 854 -7.62 14.40 -31.61
CA LEU A 854 -7.81 15.51 -32.53
C LEU A 854 -8.64 16.64 -31.89
N LYS A 855 -8.61 17.83 -32.51
CA LYS A 855 -9.45 19.00 -32.17
C LYS A 855 -9.42 19.45 -30.68
N LYS A 856 -8.40 19.05 -29.89
CA LYS A 856 -8.27 19.36 -28.44
C LYS A 856 -8.23 20.85 -28.08
N LYS A 857 -7.95 21.73 -29.04
CA LYS A 857 -7.95 23.21 -28.86
C LYS A 857 -9.24 23.88 -29.32
N ASN A 858 -10.14 23.12 -29.92
CA ASN A 858 -11.38 23.60 -30.54
C ASN A 858 -12.55 23.46 -29.55
N ALA A 859 -13.61 24.24 -29.80
CA ALA A 859 -14.83 24.21 -29.00
C ALA A 859 -15.59 22.88 -29.13
N LEU A 860 -16.48 22.58 -28.18
CA LEU A 860 -17.28 21.33 -28.22
C LEU A 860 -18.13 21.23 -29.49
N GLN A 861 -18.64 22.36 -29.99
CA GLN A 861 -19.40 22.44 -31.23
C GLN A 861 -18.56 22.05 -32.45
N GLU A 862 -17.33 22.57 -32.57
CA GLU A 862 -16.39 22.22 -33.66
C GLU A 862 -15.96 20.74 -33.61
N ARG A 863 -15.95 20.11 -32.41
CA ARG A 863 -15.72 18.66 -32.26
C ARG A 863 -16.93 17.85 -32.76
N LEU A 864 -18.15 18.29 -32.45
CA LEU A 864 -19.38 17.68 -32.92
C LEU A 864 -19.53 17.80 -34.45
N GLU A 865 -19.21 18.96 -35.02
CA GLU A 865 -19.19 19.21 -36.46
C GLU A 865 -18.16 18.31 -37.15
N TYR A 866 -16.92 18.26 -36.65
CA TYR A 866 -15.90 17.35 -37.18
C TYR A 866 -16.31 15.87 -37.09
N ALA A 867 -16.99 15.46 -36.01
CA ALA A 867 -17.54 14.10 -35.88
C ALA A 867 -18.64 13.79 -36.91
N ASN A 868 -19.39 14.81 -37.36
CA ASN A 868 -20.37 14.67 -38.44
C ASN A 868 -19.69 14.59 -39.82
N GLU A 869 -18.61 15.35 -40.04
CA GLU A 869 -17.80 15.30 -41.28
C GLU A 869 -17.22 13.89 -41.52
N ILE A 870 -16.73 13.22 -40.48
CA ILE A 870 -16.03 11.92 -40.59
C ILE A 870 -16.93 10.69 -40.38
N MET A 871 -18.25 10.82 -40.43
CA MET A 871 -19.18 9.72 -40.11
C MET A 871 -18.92 8.43 -40.92
N GLU A 872 -18.42 8.53 -42.16
CA GLU A 872 -18.08 7.35 -42.95
C GLU A 872 -16.86 6.57 -42.39
N GLU A 873 -15.88 7.24 -41.79
CA GLU A 873 -14.74 6.60 -41.11
C GLU A 873 -15.18 5.92 -39.80
N ILE A 874 -16.15 6.52 -39.10
CA ILE A 874 -16.74 6.00 -37.87
C ILE A 874 -17.50 4.70 -38.17
N LEU A 875 -18.32 4.69 -39.22
CA LEU A 875 -19.08 3.51 -39.64
C LEU A 875 -18.18 2.40 -40.22
N ASP A 876 -17.20 2.75 -41.06
CA ASP A 876 -16.19 1.78 -41.57
C ASP A 876 -15.39 1.14 -40.42
N SER A 877 -14.95 1.94 -39.45
CA SER A 877 -14.24 1.45 -38.27
C SER A 877 -15.10 0.54 -37.39
N ALA A 878 -16.41 0.75 -37.34
CA ALA A 878 -17.34 -0.09 -36.60
C ALA A 878 -17.66 -1.42 -37.31
N ASP A 879 -17.86 -1.39 -38.63
CA ASP A 879 -18.27 -2.55 -39.43
C ASP A 879 -17.10 -3.46 -39.82
N HIS A 880 -15.94 -2.87 -40.13
CA HIS A 880 -14.77 -3.57 -40.66
C HIS A 880 -13.48 -3.29 -39.87
N PRO A 881 -13.43 -3.47 -38.53
CA PRO A 881 -12.33 -2.96 -37.69
C PRO A 881 -10.91 -3.39 -38.11
N LEU A 882 -10.78 -4.60 -38.67
CA LEU A 882 -9.49 -5.19 -39.09
C LEU A 882 -9.28 -5.26 -40.61
N THR A 883 -10.28 -4.91 -41.41
CA THR A 883 -10.31 -5.11 -42.86
C THR A 883 -10.62 -3.85 -43.67
N GLY A 884 -11.28 -2.86 -43.08
CA GLY A 884 -11.56 -1.55 -43.68
C GLY A 884 -10.38 -0.58 -43.62
N ARG A 885 -10.68 0.71 -43.51
CA ARG A 885 -9.74 1.83 -43.55
C ARG A 885 -8.96 2.03 -42.24
N LYS A 886 -9.45 1.45 -41.13
CA LYS A 886 -8.74 1.33 -39.84
C LYS A 886 -8.42 2.66 -39.16
N TRP A 887 -9.16 3.72 -39.50
CA TRP A 887 -8.98 5.07 -38.94
C TRP A 887 -8.86 5.11 -37.40
N TRP A 888 -9.63 4.26 -36.69
CA TRP A 888 -9.56 4.11 -35.23
C TRP A 888 -8.16 3.72 -34.70
N MET A 889 -7.31 3.07 -35.51
CA MET A 889 -5.96 2.64 -35.10
C MET A 889 -4.94 3.78 -35.04
N ASP A 890 -5.30 5.00 -35.42
CA ASP A 890 -4.44 6.20 -35.36
C ASP A 890 -4.87 7.20 -34.25
N ALA A 891 -5.85 6.83 -33.43
CA ALA A 891 -6.30 7.60 -32.27
C ALA A 891 -5.30 7.57 -31.08
N ASP A 892 -5.33 8.60 -30.23
CA ASP A 892 -4.61 8.64 -28.93
C ASP A 892 -5.04 7.46 -28.01
N GLU A 893 -6.33 7.10 -27.99
CA GLU A 893 -6.91 6.00 -27.19
C GLU A 893 -7.72 5.05 -28.12
N PRO A 894 -7.05 4.16 -28.88
CA PRO A 894 -7.65 3.48 -30.04
C PRO A 894 -8.76 2.48 -29.72
N TRP A 895 -8.66 1.68 -28.65
CA TRP A 895 -9.68 0.70 -28.32
C TRP A 895 -10.97 1.35 -27.81
N GLN A 896 -10.85 2.37 -26.96
CA GLN A 896 -12.00 3.19 -26.55
C GLN A 896 -12.62 3.89 -27.77
N ALA A 897 -11.82 4.39 -28.70
CA ALA A 897 -12.33 5.01 -29.94
C ALA A 897 -13.11 4.00 -30.80
N LEU A 898 -12.58 2.79 -31.03
CA LEU A 898 -13.29 1.71 -31.73
C LEU A 898 -14.61 1.35 -31.04
N ALA A 899 -14.58 1.17 -29.72
CA ALA A 899 -15.76 0.84 -28.93
C ALA A 899 -16.84 1.94 -29.01
N CYS A 900 -16.42 3.21 -29.04
CA CYS A 900 -17.32 4.35 -29.22
C CYS A 900 -17.87 4.44 -30.66
N CYS A 901 -17.06 4.14 -31.68
CA CYS A 901 -17.53 4.03 -33.07
C CYS A 901 -18.63 2.97 -33.20
N MET A 902 -18.46 1.80 -32.58
CA MET A 902 -19.47 0.74 -32.56
C MET A 902 -20.78 1.19 -31.88
N GLU A 903 -20.72 1.97 -30.81
CA GLU A 903 -21.94 2.47 -30.15
C GLU A 903 -22.63 3.57 -30.98
N ILE A 904 -21.86 4.50 -31.57
CA ILE A 904 -22.38 5.53 -32.49
C ILE A 904 -23.02 4.90 -33.72
N ALA A 905 -22.44 3.82 -34.26
CA ALA A 905 -22.99 3.09 -35.40
C ALA A 905 -24.34 2.45 -35.07
N LYS A 906 -24.47 1.78 -33.91
CA LYS A 906 -25.75 1.21 -33.45
C LYS A 906 -26.80 2.31 -33.23
N ALA A 907 -26.45 3.37 -32.52
CA ALA A 907 -27.36 4.47 -32.22
C ALA A 907 -27.85 5.16 -33.50
N SER A 908 -26.96 5.47 -34.44
CA SER A 908 -27.28 6.13 -35.71
C SER A 908 -28.08 5.25 -36.68
N ARG A 909 -28.09 3.93 -36.48
CA ARG A 909 -28.88 2.95 -37.26
C ARG A 909 -30.19 2.53 -36.58
N SER A 910 -30.45 3.02 -35.36
CA SER A 910 -31.70 2.76 -34.66
C SER A 910 -32.84 3.64 -35.21
N PRO A 911 -34.13 3.21 -35.13
CA PRO A 911 -35.25 3.99 -35.67
C PRO A 911 -35.44 5.36 -35.00
N ASP A 912 -35.06 5.48 -33.74
CA ASP A 912 -34.97 6.74 -33.00
C ASP A 912 -33.67 6.73 -32.16
N PRO A 913 -32.63 7.46 -32.58
CA PRO A 913 -31.36 7.56 -31.84
C PRO A 913 -31.49 8.18 -30.44
N SER A 914 -32.60 8.86 -30.11
CA SER A 914 -32.85 9.37 -28.76
C SER A 914 -33.41 8.30 -27.80
N ALA A 915 -34.16 7.34 -28.34
CA ALA A 915 -34.67 6.18 -27.59
C ALA A 915 -33.63 5.04 -27.46
N TYR A 916 -32.55 5.05 -28.25
CA TYR A 916 -31.48 4.04 -28.17
C TYR A 916 -30.90 3.92 -26.75
N ILE A 917 -30.99 2.73 -26.17
CA ILE A 917 -30.44 2.40 -24.84
C ILE A 917 -28.94 2.20 -24.96
N SER A 918 -28.16 3.18 -24.50
CA SER A 918 -26.70 3.09 -24.50
C SER A 918 -26.17 2.60 -23.17
N HIS A 919 -25.10 1.80 -23.26
CA HIS A 919 -24.33 1.27 -22.13
C HIS A 919 -22.93 1.88 -22.03
N PHE A 920 -22.58 2.77 -22.96
CA PHE A 920 -21.24 3.29 -23.12
C PHE A 920 -20.96 4.42 -22.11
N PRO A 921 -19.87 4.35 -21.32
CA PRO A 921 -19.48 5.43 -20.42
C PRO A 921 -18.95 6.62 -21.22
N VAL A 922 -19.42 7.83 -20.92
CA VAL A 922 -18.85 9.07 -21.46
C VAL A 922 -17.99 9.73 -20.39
N HIS A 923 -16.74 10.01 -20.73
CA HIS A 923 -15.72 10.51 -19.81
C HIS A 923 -15.59 12.05 -19.90
N GLN A 924 -15.43 12.72 -18.77
CA GLN A 924 -15.08 14.13 -18.64
C GLN A 924 -13.86 14.26 -17.71
N ASP A 925 -12.82 14.97 -18.16
CA ASP A 925 -11.49 14.96 -17.52
C ASP A 925 -11.04 16.37 -17.07
N GLY A 926 -10.47 16.48 -15.87
CA GLY A 926 -10.00 17.75 -15.31
C GLY A 926 -8.69 18.21 -15.95
N SER A 927 -8.77 19.22 -16.83
CA SER A 927 -7.70 19.55 -17.80
C SER A 927 -6.28 19.76 -17.23
N CYS A 928 -6.17 20.15 -15.96
CA CYS A 928 -5.02 19.82 -15.10
C CYS A 928 -5.44 19.91 -13.62
N ASN A 929 -6.20 18.92 -13.15
CA ASN A 929 -6.83 18.86 -11.81
C ASN A 929 -5.93 19.40 -10.67
N GLY A 930 -4.69 18.92 -10.54
CA GLY A 930 -3.78 19.40 -9.50
C GLY A 930 -3.47 20.90 -9.55
N LEU A 931 -3.41 21.52 -10.73
CA LEU A 931 -3.30 22.99 -10.86
C LEU A 931 -4.64 23.69 -10.62
N GLN A 932 -5.78 23.07 -10.98
CA GLN A 932 -7.11 23.61 -10.68
C GLN A 932 -7.30 23.77 -9.16
N HIS A 933 -6.97 22.75 -8.35
CA HIS A 933 -7.00 22.87 -6.89
C HIS A 933 -6.04 23.95 -6.37
N TYR A 934 -4.79 24.05 -6.86
CA TYR A 934 -3.88 25.12 -6.42
C TYR A 934 -4.37 26.53 -6.80
N ALA A 935 -4.91 26.72 -8.00
CA ALA A 935 -5.45 28.02 -8.43
C ALA A 935 -6.70 28.42 -7.63
N ALA A 936 -7.55 27.46 -7.25
CA ALA A 936 -8.71 27.69 -6.40
C ALA A 936 -8.35 27.94 -4.92
N LEU A 937 -7.34 27.26 -4.37
CA LEU A 937 -6.80 27.53 -3.03
C LEU A 937 -6.12 28.92 -2.96
N GLY A 938 -5.31 29.25 -3.96
CA GLY A 938 -4.58 30.52 -4.02
C GLY A 938 -5.40 31.70 -4.56
N ARG A 939 -6.59 31.45 -5.11
CA ARG A 939 -7.39 32.41 -5.89
C ARG A 939 -6.55 33.16 -6.95
N ASP A 940 -5.70 32.41 -7.64
CA ASP A 940 -4.77 32.89 -8.66
C ASP A 940 -5.52 33.10 -9.99
N LEU A 941 -5.67 34.35 -10.44
CA LEU A 941 -6.44 34.69 -11.64
C LEU A 941 -5.79 34.18 -12.93
N ILE A 942 -4.46 34.29 -13.04
CA ILE A 942 -3.69 33.82 -14.20
C ILE A 942 -3.65 32.29 -14.22
N GLY A 943 -3.47 31.70 -13.04
CA GLY A 943 -3.61 30.26 -12.85
C GLY A 943 -4.98 29.75 -13.28
N ALA A 944 -6.05 30.36 -12.78
CA ALA A 944 -7.44 29.99 -13.04
C ALA A 944 -7.81 30.08 -14.54
N ALA A 945 -7.37 31.13 -15.24
CA ALA A 945 -7.50 31.21 -16.70
C ALA A 945 -6.80 30.04 -17.40
N SER A 946 -5.55 29.76 -17.03
CA SER A 946 -4.70 28.76 -17.69
C SER A 946 -5.22 27.31 -17.58
N VAL A 947 -6.11 27.03 -16.62
CA VAL A 947 -6.65 25.67 -16.35
C VAL A 947 -8.17 25.61 -16.34
N ASN A 948 -8.83 26.50 -17.08
CA ASN A 948 -10.28 26.48 -17.35
C ASN A 948 -11.18 26.61 -16.10
N LEU A 949 -10.73 27.30 -15.05
CA LEU A 949 -11.60 27.74 -13.95
C LEU A 949 -12.38 29.02 -14.30
N ILE A 950 -11.91 29.78 -15.31
CA ILE A 950 -12.60 30.94 -15.88
C ILE A 950 -13.32 30.51 -17.17
N PRO A 951 -14.60 30.86 -17.37
CA PRO A 951 -15.33 30.59 -18.60
C PRO A 951 -14.64 31.17 -19.84
N CYS A 952 -14.38 30.29 -20.81
CA CYS A 952 -13.78 30.62 -22.10
C CYS A 952 -14.63 30.01 -23.23
N SER A 953 -14.61 30.61 -24.42
CA SER A 953 -15.25 30.03 -25.61
C SER A 953 -14.52 28.79 -26.15
N VAL A 954 -13.20 28.76 -25.99
CA VAL A 954 -12.30 27.66 -26.38
C VAL A 954 -11.47 27.17 -25.18
N PRO A 955 -11.09 25.88 -25.12
CA PRO A 955 -10.33 25.32 -24.02
C PRO A 955 -8.92 25.90 -23.93
N GLN A 956 -8.53 26.33 -22.74
CA GLN A 956 -7.17 26.77 -22.42
C GLN A 956 -6.27 25.56 -22.15
N ASP A 957 -5.03 25.63 -22.66
CA ASP A 957 -4.08 24.52 -22.66
C ASP A 957 -2.77 24.94 -21.99
N VAL A 958 -2.70 24.86 -20.66
CA VAL A 958 -1.51 25.16 -19.84
C VAL A 958 -0.22 24.55 -20.39
N TYR A 959 -0.31 23.35 -21.00
CA TYR A 959 0.85 22.66 -21.56
C TYR A 959 1.39 23.35 -22.83
N SER A 960 0.53 23.97 -23.65
CA SER A 960 0.97 24.85 -24.75
C SER A 960 1.50 26.18 -24.24
N ALA A 961 0.86 26.80 -23.25
CA ALA A 961 1.31 28.08 -22.68
C ALA A 961 2.72 27.96 -22.06
N VAL A 962 2.97 26.89 -21.28
CA VAL A 962 4.32 26.61 -20.75
C VAL A 962 5.30 26.29 -21.88
N ALA A 963 4.92 25.55 -22.93
CA ALA A 963 5.80 25.30 -24.07
C ALA A 963 6.22 26.60 -24.77
N GLN A 964 5.28 27.53 -24.99
CA GLN A 964 5.54 28.86 -25.56
C GLN A 964 6.46 29.68 -24.66
N GLN A 965 6.22 29.70 -23.34
CA GLN A 965 7.07 30.45 -22.41
C GLN A 965 8.51 29.90 -22.34
N VAL A 966 8.67 28.58 -22.44
CA VAL A 966 9.98 27.91 -22.52
C VAL A 966 10.68 28.19 -23.86
N GLU A 967 9.94 28.27 -24.97
CA GLU A 967 10.48 28.68 -26.27
C GLU A 967 10.91 30.16 -26.27
N GLU A 968 10.21 31.06 -25.59
CA GLU A 968 10.71 32.43 -25.39
C GLU A 968 12.04 32.45 -24.62
N PHE A 969 12.14 31.68 -23.53
CA PHE A 969 13.39 31.58 -22.77
C PHE A 969 14.51 30.96 -23.62
N ARG A 970 14.18 29.99 -24.49
CA ARG A 970 15.12 29.45 -25.48
C ARG A 970 15.59 30.53 -26.45
N LYS A 971 14.69 31.31 -27.07
CA LYS A 971 15.05 32.43 -27.97
C LYS A 971 15.96 33.46 -27.24
N LYS A 972 15.59 33.84 -26.02
CA LYS A 972 16.35 34.77 -25.16
C LYS A 972 17.74 34.23 -24.75
N ASP A 973 17.92 32.91 -24.66
CA ASP A 973 19.23 32.28 -24.40
C ASP A 973 20.04 32.02 -25.68
N ALA A 974 19.40 31.64 -26.78
CA ALA A 974 20.05 31.43 -28.08
C ALA A 974 20.65 32.73 -28.63
N ALA A 975 19.95 33.86 -28.46
CA ALA A 975 20.45 35.20 -28.76
C ALA A 975 21.62 35.64 -27.85
N ARG A 976 21.76 35.03 -26.66
CA ARG A 976 22.91 35.20 -25.75
C ARG A 976 24.05 34.19 -26.01
N GLY A 977 24.03 33.49 -27.14
CA GLY A 977 25.09 32.56 -27.55
C GLY A 977 25.07 31.21 -26.81
N VAL A 978 23.98 30.85 -26.12
CA VAL A 978 23.88 29.58 -25.41
C VAL A 978 23.67 28.44 -26.41
N LYS A 979 24.75 27.72 -26.76
CA LYS A 979 24.75 26.63 -27.77
C LYS A 979 23.57 25.66 -27.62
N ILE A 980 23.29 25.17 -26.42
CA ILE A 980 22.19 24.21 -26.21
C ILE A 980 20.80 24.81 -26.50
N ALA A 981 20.62 26.12 -26.32
CA ALA A 981 19.38 26.81 -26.68
C ALA A 981 19.27 27.05 -28.20
N GLN A 982 20.38 27.06 -28.93
CA GLN A 982 20.38 27.08 -30.40
C GLN A 982 20.02 25.70 -30.95
N VAL A 983 20.63 24.63 -30.43
CA VAL A 983 20.30 23.22 -30.77
C VAL A 983 18.84 22.86 -30.47
N LEU A 984 18.26 23.42 -29.40
CA LEU A 984 16.87 23.18 -29.01
C LEU A 984 15.81 23.90 -29.86
N GLN A 985 16.20 24.57 -30.94
CA GLN A 985 15.24 25.22 -31.84
C GLN A 985 14.26 24.21 -32.42
N ASP A 986 12.98 24.59 -32.50
CA ASP A 986 11.85 23.85 -33.07
C ASP A 986 11.50 22.48 -32.40
N PHE A 987 12.37 21.95 -31.54
CA PHE A 987 12.13 20.74 -30.73
C PHE A 987 11.24 20.96 -29.47
N ILE A 988 10.88 22.21 -29.15
CA ILE A 988 10.09 22.53 -27.94
C ILE A 988 8.59 22.38 -28.23
N SER A 989 8.05 21.19 -27.95
CA SER A 989 6.65 20.85 -28.17
C SER A 989 5.86 20.56 -26.89
N ARG A 990 4.52 20.63 -26.98
CA ARG A 990 3.58 20.24 -25.91
C ARG A 990 3.87 18.81 -25.39
N LYS A 991 4.20 17.86 -26.28
CA LYS A 991 4.49 16.46 -25.93
C LYS A 991 5.73 16.33 -25.02
N VAL A 992 6.74 17.18 -25.23
CA VAL A 992 7.97 17.21 -24.42
C VAL A 992 7.72 17.76 -23.02
N VAL A 993 6.92 18.84 -22.87
CA VAL A 993 6.70 19.48 -21.56
C VAL A 993 5.53 18.90 -20.75
N LYS A 994 4.49 18.31 -21.37
CA LYS A 994 3.23 17.89 -20.70
C LYS A 994 3.50 17.10 -19.42
N GLN A 995 4.30 16.04 -19.50
CA GLN A 995 4.52 15.14 -18.36
C GLN A 995 5.19 15.84 -17.18
N THR A 996 6.15 16.74 -17.44
CA THR A 996 6.82 17.51 -16.38
C THR A 996 5.88 18.54 -15.75
N VAL A 997 5.14 19.31 -16.55
CA VAL A 997 4.15 20.27 -16.03
C VAL A 997 3.10 19.56 -15.16
N MET A 998 2.55 18.45 -15.67
CA MET A 998 1.54 17.63 -14.98
C MET A 998 2.05 17.03 -13.68
N THR A 999 3.35 16.68 -13.58
CA THR A 999 3.89 16.00 -12.38
C THR A 999 4.65 16.91 -11.42
N VAL A 1000 4.98 18.15 -11.79
CA VAL A 1000 5.57 19.15 -10.88
C VAL A 1000 4.61 19.53 -9.76
N VAL A 1001 3.30 19.69 -10.03
CA VAL A 1001 2.29 19.86 -8.97
C VAL A 1001 2.20 18.65 -8.04
N TYR A 1002 2.50 17.46 -8.56
CA TYR A 1002 2.59 16.21 -7.80
C TYR A 1002 4.01 15.95 -7.21
N GLY A 1003 4.81 17.01 -7.03
CA GLY A 1003 6.06 16.98 -6.25
C GLY A 1003 7.29 16.46 -7.00
N VAL A 1004 7.23 16.30 -8.34
CA VAL A 1004 8.41 15.90 -9.12
C VAL A 1004 9.52 16.95 -9.01
N THR A 1005 10.72 16.49 -8.69
CA THR A 1005 11.92 17.33 -8.63
C THR A 1005 12.51 17.57 -10.03
N ARG A 1006 13.38 18.57 -10.16
CA ARG A 1006 14.14 18.82 -11.41
C ARG A 1006 14.86 17.58 -11.93
N TYR A 1007 15.29 16.65 -11.07
CA TYR A 1007 15.91 15.40 -11.51
C TYR A 1007 14.91 14.46 -12.20
N GLY A 1008 13.71 14.30 -11.64
CA GLY A 1008 12.64 13.49 -12.24
C GLY A 1008 12.11 14.10 -13.54
N GLY A 1009 11.85 15.41 -13.55
CA GLY A 1009 11.44 16.13 -14.77
C GLY A 1009 12.49 16.06 -15.88
N ARG A 1010 13.79 16.05 -15.52
CA ARG A 1010 14.88 15.84 -16.49
C ARG A 1010 14.77 14.46 -17.15
N LEU A 1011 14.50 13.39 -16.38
CA LEU A 1011 14.35 12.03 -16.92
C LEU A 1011 13.11 11.88 -17.80
N GLN A 1012 12.00 12.56 -17.47
CA GLN A 1012 10.79 12.59 -18.29
C GLN A 1012 11.06 13.28 -19.64
N ILE A 1013 11.69 14.45 -19.62
CA ILE A 1013 12.07 15.19 -20.83
C ILE A 1013 13.12 14.41 -21.64
N GLU A 1014 14.12 13.79 -21.00
CA GLU A 1014 15.09 12.91 -21.67
C GLU A 1014 14.42 11.73 -22.37
N LYS A 1015 13.35 11.15 -21.78
CA LYS A 1015 12.55 10.11 -22.46
C LYS A 1015 11.83 10.68 -23.69
N ARG A 1016 11.14 11.81 -23.55
CA ARG A 1016 10.38 12.44 -24.64
C ARG A 1016 11.26 12.94 -25.79
N LEU A 1017 12.49 13.38 -25.54
CA LEU A 1017 13.46 13.76 -26.58
C LEU A 1017 14.01 12.54 -27.34
N LYS A 1018 14.07 11.36 -26.72
CA LYS A 1018 14.44 10.08 -27.38
C LYS A 1018 13.33 9.46 -28.21
N GLU A 1019 12.17 10.11 -28.27
CA GLU A 1019 11.00 9.73 -29.09
C GLU A 1019 10.86 10.69 -30.30
N ILE A 1020 11.96 11.36 -30.68
CA ILE A 1020 12.08 12.27 -31.81
C ILE A 1020 13.32 11.85 -32.59
N ASP A 1021 13.14 11.23 -33.76
CA ASP A 1021 14.23 10.61 -34.53
C ASP A 1021 15.26 11.65 -35.04
N ASP A 1022 14.83 12.89 -35.31
CA ASP A 1022 15.69 14.00 -35.73
C ASP A 1022 16.51 14.64 -34.59
N PHE A 1023 16.31 14.24 -33.32
CA PHE A 1023 16.97 14.90 -32.20
C PHE A 1023 18.41 14.38 -31.97
N PRO A 1024 19.44 15.24 -31.97
CA PRO A 1024 20.83 14.80 -31.85
C PRO A 1024 21.16 14.20 -30.47
N GLU A 1025 21.42 12.88 -30.43
CA GLU A 1025 21.64 12.12 -29.19
C GLU A 1025 22.71 12.74 -28.27
N GLU A 1026 23.77 13.33 -28.84
CA GLU A 1026 24.89 13.90 -28.08
C GLU A 1026 24.45 15.02 -27.10
N TYR A 1027 23.37 15.74 -27.40
CA TYR A 1027 22.87 16.82 -26.55
C TYR A 1027 21.78 16.37 -25.55
N LEU A 1028 21.31 15.13 -25.58
CA LEU A 1028 20.15 14.67 -24.77
C LEU A 1028 20.23 15.02 -23.29
N TRP A 1029 21.41 14.90 -22.67
CA TRP A 1029 21.58 15.21 -21.26
C TRP A 1029 21.55 16.72 -20.97
N GLU A 1030 22.24 17.51 -21.80
CA GLU A 1030 22.27 18.98 -21.67
C GLU A 1030 20.91 19.60 -21.99
N ALA A 1031 20.26 19.14 -23.06
CA ALA A 1031 18.94 19.57 -23.50
C ALA A 1031 17.88 19.30 -22.44
N SER A 1032 17.81 18.07 -21.91
CA SER A 1032 16.87 17.73 -20.84
C SER A 1032 17.14 18.51 -19.54
N HIS A 1033 18.41 18.78 -19.22
CA HIS A 1033 18.79 19.61 -18.06
C HIS A 1033 18.46 21.10 -18.25
N TYR A 1034 18.63 21.64 -19.46
CA TYR A 1034 18.22 22.99 -19.82
C TYR A 1034 16.70 23.14 -19.77
N LEU A 1035 15.96 22.29 -20.49
CA LEU A 1035 14.50 22.36 -20.58
C LEU A 1035 13.83 22.21 -19.22
N VAL A 1036 14.26 21.27 -18.36
CA VAL A 1036 13.65 21.14 -17.03
C VAL A 1036 13.89 22.40 -16.18
N ARG A 1037 15.02 23.10 -16.34
CA ARG A 1037 15.25 24.37 -15.65
C ARG A 1037 14.25 25.43 -16.12
N GLN A 1038 14.02 25.55 -17.43
CA GLN A 1038 13.12 26.56 -17.98
C GLN A 1038 11.63 26.23 -17.75
N VAL A 1039 11.21 24.96 -17.78
CA VAL A 1039 9.85 24.54 -17.40
C VAL A 1039 9.56 24.93 -15.94
N PHE A 1040 10.50 24.66 -15.02
CA PHE A 1040 10.35 25.07 -13.61
C PHE A 1040 10.33 26.60 -13.44
N ASN A 1041 11.07 27.35 -14.26
CA ASN A 1041 11.04 28.82 -14.22
C ASN A 1041 9.68 29.35 -14.72
N SER A 1042 9.19 28.81 -15.85
CA SER A 1042 7.88 29.19 -16.44
C SER A 1042 6.73 28.96 -15.45
N ILE A 1043 6.69 27.79 -14.81
CA ILE A 1043 5.67 27.48 -13.78
C ILE A 1043 5.79 28.44 -12.58
N LYS A 1044 7.02 28.80 -12.16
CA LYS A 1044 7.27 29.71 -11.03
C LYS A 1044 6.83 31.15 -11.30
N GLU A 1045 6.83 31.58 -12.57
CA GLU A 1045 6.40 32.90 -13.01
C GLU A 1045 4.88 32.94 -13.28
N MET A 1046 4.32 31.91 -13.94
CA MET A 1046 2.89 31.82 -14.25
C MET A 1046 1.99 31.55 -13.02
N PHE A 1047 2.46 30.78 -12.03
CA PHE A 1047 1.64 30.29 -10.91
C PHE A 1047 2.22 30.74 -9.56
N SER A 1048 2.12 32.04 -9.29
CA SER A 1048 2.78 32.67 -8.15
C SER A 1048 2.19 32.24 -6.79
N ALA A 1049 0.86 32.15 -6.66
CA ALA A 1049 0.22 31.74 -5.42
C ALA A 1049 0.39 30.24 -5.16
N THR A 1050 0.31 29.41 -6.22
CA THR A 1050 0.62 27.97 -6.18
C THR A 1050 1.99 27.69 -5.58
N ARG A 1051 3.01 28.42 -6.02
CA ARG A 1051 4.38 28.32 -5.52
C ARG A 1051 4.46 28.64 -4.02
N ASP A 1052 3.77 29.67 -3.57
CA ASP A 1052 3.86 30.14 -2.19
C ASP A 1052 3.09 29.22 -1.22
N ILE A 1053 1.98 28.61 -1.68
CA ILE A 1053 1.31 27.48 -1.00
C ILE A 1053 2.22 26.26 -0.93
N GLN A 1054 2.83 25.84 -2.05
CA GLN A 1054 3.77 24.71 -2.07
C GLN A 1054 4.96 24.93 -1.12
N HIS A 1055 5.50 26.15 -1.07
CA HIS A 1055 6.58 26.52 -0.16
C HIS A 1055 6.14 26.48 1.30
N TRP A 1056 4.98 27.06 1.63
CA TRP A 1056 4.41 27.04 2.98
C TRP A 1056 4.19 25.61 3.49
N LEU A 1057 3.55 24.76 2.70
CA LEU A 1057 3.35 23.34 2.99
C LEU A 1057 4.71 22.62 3.19
N THR A 1058 5.66 22.79 2.26
CA THR A 1058 6.97 22.11 2.31
C THR A 1058 7.77 22.47 3.56
N GLU A 1059 7.83 23.75 3.93
CA GLU A 1059 8.60 24.19 5.10
C GLU A 1059 7.89 23.84 6.42
N SER A 1060 6.55 23.87 6.47
CA SER A 1060 5.77 23.35 7.61
C SER A 1060 6.05 21.86 7.85
N ALA A 1061 5.94 21.02 6.81
CA ALA A 1061 6.20 19.57 6.90
C ALA A 1061 7.66 19.25 7.29
N LYS A 1062 8.62 20.06 6.83
CA LYS A 1062 10.03 19.98 7.22
C LYS A 1062 10.21 20.26 8.72
N LEU A 1063 9.59 21.32 9.26
CA LEU A 1063 9.67 21.67 10.68
C LEU A 1063 8.96 20.64 11.57
N ILE A 1064 7.76 20.18 11.18
CA ILE A 1064 7.04 19.08 11.84
C ILE A 1064 7.93 17.83 11.92
N SER A 1065 8.50 17.41 10.79
CA SER A 1065 9.40 16.23 10.74
C SER A 1065 10.71 16.42 11.51
N GLN A 1066 11.23 17.65 11.62
CA GLN A 1066 12.37 17.95 12.49
C GLN A 1066 12.05 17.82 13.98
N SER A 1067 10.79 18.03 14.40
CA SER A 1067 10.32 17.70 15.76
C SER A 1067 10.22 16.18 16.04
N GLY A 1068 10.47 15.33 15.03
CA GLY A 1068 10.42 13.88 15.14
C GLY A 1068 9.03 13.26 14.93
N ARG A 1069 8.01 14.07 14.61
CA ARG A 1069 6.63 13.64 14.32
C ARG A 1069 6.38 13.55 12.81
N THR A 1070 5.43 12.71 12.40
CA THR A 1070 4.95 12.64 11.02
C THR A 1070 3.95 13.76 10.72
N VAL A 1071 3.79 14.10 9.44
CA VAL A 1071 2.78 15.05 8.98
C VAL A 1071 1.43 14.36 8.86
N GLU A 1072 0.42 14.98 9.46
CA GLU A 1072 -0.94 14.50 9.61
C GLU A 1072 -1.91 15.67 9.37
N TRP A 1073 -3.08 15.38 8.77
CA TRP A 1073 -4.18 16.34 8.59
C TRP A 1073 -5.52 15.59 8.50
N VAL A 1074 -6.61 16.34 8.37
CA VAL A 1074 -7.95 15.82 8.12
C VAL A 1074 -8.48 16.47 6.83
N THR A 1075 -9.23 15.75 5.99
CA THR A 1075 -9.87 16.34 4.80
C THR A 1075 -11.15 17.10 5.17
N PRO A 1076 -11.67 17.98 4.31
CA PRO A 1076 -12.98 18.64 4.52
C PRO A 1076 -14.19 17.69 4.66
N LEU A 1077 -14.03 16.41 4.28
CA LEU A 1077 -15.01 15.34 4.50
C LEU A 1077 -14.82 14.57 5.82
N GLY A 1078 -13.81 14.89 6.63
CA GLY A 1078 -13.56 14.27 7.94
C GLY A 1078 -12.55 13.12 7.97
N LEU A 1079 -11.93 12.78 6.82
CA LEU A 1079 -10.97 11.68 6.73
C LEU A 1079 -9.60 12.04 7.35
N PRO A 1080 -9.11 11.32 8.38
CA PRO A 1080 -7.75 11.52 8.90
C PRO A 1080 -6.70 10.92 7.95
N ILE A 1081 -5.61 11.65 7.72
CA ILE A 1081 -4.49 11.26 6.87
C ILE A 1081 -3.16 11.39 7.64
N VAL A 1082 -2.28 10.40 7.52
CA VAL A 1082 -0.88 10.42 8.02
C VAL A 1082 0.09 10.06 6.90
N GLN A 1083 1.26 10.72 6.85
CA GLN A 1083 2.34 10.34 5.95
C GLN A 1083 3.19 9.18 6.51
N PRO A 1084 3.19 7.97 5.89
CA PRO A 1084 3.87 6.78 6.43
C PRO A 1084 5.40 6.76 6.18
N TYR A 1085 6.05 7.91 5.98
CA TYR A 1085 7.45 7.96 5.56
C TYR A 1085 8.42 8.01 6.75
N TYR A 1086 8.99 6.85 7.08
CA TYR A 1086 10.02 6.69 8.12
C TYR A 1086 11.37 6.29 7.53
N ARG A 1087 12.46 6.56 8.27
CA ARG A 1087 13.79 6.07 7.89
C ARG A 1087 13.95 4.61 8.27
N PHE A 1088 14.04 3.74 7.26
CA PHE A 1088 14.41 2.34 7.44
C PHE A 1088 15.93 2.22 7.69
N LYS A 1089 16.32 1.34 8.61
CA LYS A 1089 17.67 0.78 8.67
C LYS A 1089 17.59 -0.67 8.20
N SER A 1090 18.33 -1.02 7.15
CA SER A 1090 18.56 -2.42 6.82
C SER A 1090 19.50 -3.00 7.87
N THR A 1091 19.02 -3.97 8.64
CA THR A 1091 19.85 -4.78 9.54
C THR A 1091 20.09 -6.10 8.85
N VAL A 1092 21.36 -6.45 8.60
CA VAL A 1092 21.70 -7.73 7.97
C VAL A 1092 21.25 -8.88 8.87
N VAL A 1093 20.45 -9.79 8.31
CA VAL A 1093 20.14 -11.07 8.98
C VAL A 1093 21.38 -11.94 8.88
N SER A 1094 22.06 -12.14 10.01
CA SER A 1094 23.26 -12.98 10.08
C SER A 1094 22.93 -14.46 9.83
N GLU A 1095 23.89 -15.21 9.32
CA GLU A 1095 23.67 -16.51 8.68
C GLU A 1095 23.23 -17.63 9.64
N CYS A 1096 21.91 -17.88 9.70
CA CYS A 1096 21.39 -19.23 9.91
C CYS A 1096 19.95 -19.36 9.37
N LEU A 1097 19.58 -20.53 8.85
CA LEU A 1097 18.17 -20.85 8.56
C LEU A 1097 17.36 -21.01 9.86
N VAL A 1098 18.03 -21.41 10.95
CA VAL A 1098 17.41 -21.48 12.28
C VAL A 1098 17.40 -20.08 12.92
N ALA A 1099 16.20 -19.54 13.12
CA ALA A 1099 15.91 -18.28 13.80
C ALA A 1099 16.45 -16.99 13.12
N PRO A 1100 15.82 -16.50 12.04
CA PRO A 1100 16.03 -15.14 11.57
C PRO A 1100 15.65 -14.11 12.65
N ALA A 1101 16.57 -13.21 12.97
CA ALA A 1101 16.24 -11.97 13.67
C ALA A 1101 15.42 -11.07 12.72
N PRO A 1102 14.15 -10.74 13.03
CA PRO A 1102 13.30 -10.03 12.09
C PRO A 1102 13.74 -8.57 11.88
N PRO A 1103 13.54 -7.99 10.69
CA PRO A 1103 13.65 -6.54 10.51
C PRO A 1103 12.59 -5.85 11.39
N CYS A 1104 13.04 -5.19 12.47
CA CYS A 1104 12.18 -4.63 13.53
C CYS A 1104 11.04 -3.76 12.96
N PRO A 1105 9.76 -4.20 12.97
CA PRO A 1105 8.70 -3.56 12.17
C PRO A 1105 8.13 -2.28 12.78
N THR A 1106 8.21 -2.11 14.10
CA THR A 1106 7.39 -1.15 14.86
C THR A 1106 7.74 0.32 14.56
N LEU A 1107 6.70 1.11 14.30
CA LEU A 1107 6.78 2.51 13.88
C LEU A 1107 7.14 3.48 15.01
N CYS A 1108 6.67 3.21 16.23
CA CYS A 1108 6.64 4.16 17.35
C CYS A 1108 8.01 4.73 17.76
N CYS A 1109 9.10 4.06 17.39
CA CYS A 1109 10.47 4.47 17.71
C CYS A 1109 11.30 4.88 16.46
N ARG A 1110 10.70 4.90 15.27
CA ARG A 1110 11.38 5.26 14.01
C ARG A 1110 11.32 6.77 13.78
N LYS A 1111 12.46 7.40 13.45
CA LYS A 1111 12.45 8.81 13.05
C LYS A 1111 11.82 8.97 11.66
N PRO A 1112 10.91 9.94 11.45
CA PRO A 1112 10.36 10.25 10.13
C PRO A 1112 11.45 10.61 9.12
N ASP A 1113 11.23 10.30 7.85
CA ASP A 1113 12.12 10.75 6.78
C ASP A 1113 11.76 12.16 6.32
N THR A 1114 12.41 13.15 6.93
CA THR A 1114 12.29 14.58 6.62
C THR A 1114 12.43 14.94 5.14
N VAL A 1115 13.13 14.13 4.33
CA VAL A 1115 13.23 14.39 2.88
C VAL A 1115 11.93 13.98 2.18
N LYS A 1116 11.39 12.80 2.51
CA LYS A 1116 10.13 12.32 1.94
C LYS A 1116 8.93 13.12 2.46
N GLN A 1117 8.83 13.31 3.78
CA GLN A 1117 7.71 14.00 4.44
C GLN A 1117 7.48 15.38 3.79
N LYS A 1118 8.53 16.23 3.75
CA LYS A 1118 8.43 17.59 3.21
C LYS A 1118 8.14 17.64 1.69
N ASN A 1119 8.75 16.75 0.91
CA ASN A 1119 8.60 16.75 -0.55
C ASN A 1119 7.23 16.18 -0.97
N ALA A 1120 6.69 15.23 -0.20
CA ALA A 1120 5.44 14.56 -0.50
C ALA A 1120 4.22 15.18 0.19
N PHE A 1121 4.37 16.19 1.06
CA PHE A 1121 3.20 16.80 1.71
C PHE A 1121 2.35 17.64 0.75
N PRO A 1122 2.90 18.62 -0.01
CA PRO A 1122 2.11 19.34 -1.01
C PRO A 1122 1.33 18.44 -1.99
N PRO A 1123 1.93 17.39 -2.61
CA PRO A 1123 1.18 16.56 -3.55
C PRO A 1123 0.19 15.61 -2.87
N ASN A 1124 0.48 15.06 -1.69
CA ASN A 1124 -0.48 14.22 -0.98
C ASN A 1124 -1.68 15.04 -0.48
N PHE A 1125 -1.46 16.30 -0.07
CA PHE A 1125 -2.53 17.22 0.30
C PHE A 1125 -3.47 17.50 -0.88
N ILE A 1126 -2.93 17.84 -2.05
CA ILE A 1126 -3.73 18.06 -3.26
C ILE A 1126 -4.47 16.78 -3.70
N HIS A 1127 -3.83 15.60 -3.68
CA HIS A 1127 -4.52 14.34 -3.94
C HIS A 1127 -5.68 14.06 -2.96
N SER A 1128 -5.61 14.57 -1.73
CA SER A 1128 -6.72 14.45 -0.78
C SER A 1128 -7.88 15.40 -1.10
N LEU A 1129 -7.61 16.57 -1.70
CA LEU A 1129 -8.67 17.49 -2.16
C LEU A 1129 -9.31 17.03 -3.48
N ASP A 1130 -8.51 16.50 -4.42
CA ASP A 1130 -8.95 15.79 -5.63
C ASP A 1130 -9.91 14.65 -5.27
N SER A 1131 -9.51 13.78 -4.33
CA SER A 1131 -10.38 12.73 -3.82
C SER A 1131 -11.62 13.26 -3.08
N THR A 1132 -11.52 14.40 -2.39
CA THR A 1132 -12.65 15.02 -1.68
C THR A 1132 -13.69 15.56 -2.67
N HIS A 1133 -13.25 16.23 -3.74
CA HIS A 1133 -14.11 16.73 -4.82
C HIS A 1133 -14.79 15.58 -5.57
N MET A 1134 -14.06 14.50 -5.86
CA MET A 1134 -14.62 13.30 -6.47
C MET A 1134 -15.71 12.66 -5.59
N MET A 1135 -15.45 12.48 -4.28
CA MET A 1135 -16.42 11.90 -3.34
C MET A 1135 -17.69 12.76 -3.20
N LEU A 1136 -17.56 14.09 -3.12
CA LEU A 1136 -18.71 15.01 -3.14
C LEU A 1136 -19.50 14.90 -4.44
N THR A 1137 -18.82 14.87 -5.59
CA THR A 1137 -19.45 14.78 -6.91
C THR A 1137 -20.21 13.45 -7.05
N ALA A 1138 -19.61 12.35 -6.59
CA ALA A 1138 -20.24 11.03 -6.55
C ALA A 1138 -21.56 11.08 -5.75
N LEU A 1139 -21.50 11.46 -4.47
CA LEU A 1139 -22.66 11.48 -3.57
C LEU A 1139 -23.82 12.31 -4.15
N HIS A 1140 -23.53 13.51 -4.63
CA HIS A 1140 -24.56 14.37 -5.22
C HIS A 1140 -25.10 13.86 -6.57
N CYS A 1141 -24.30 13.12 -7.35
CA CYS A 1141 -24.79 12.37 -8.51
C CYS A 1141 -25.74 11.23 -8.10
N PHE A 1142 -25.44 10.48 -7.03
CA PHE A 1142 -26.31 9.41 -6.53
C PHE A 1142 -27.70 9.94 -6.13
N ARG A 1143 -27.72 11.08 -5.43
CA ARG A 1143 -28.95 11.79 -5.03
C ARG A 1143 -29.80 12.30 -6.21
N GLN A 1144 -29.23 12.32 -7.43
CA GLN A 1144 -29.91 12.70 -8.68
C GLN A 1144 -30.14 11.50 -9.63
N GLY A 1145 -29.93 10.26 -9.16
CA GLY A 1145 -30.15 9.05 -9.98
C GLY A 1145 -29.06 8.75 -11.01
N LEU A 1146 -27.90 9.41 -10.92
CA LEU A 1146 -26.80 9.24 -11.86
C LEU A 1146 -25.90 8.05 -11.49
N THR A 1147 -25.68 7.18 -12.48
CA THR A 1147 -24.58 6.21 -12.48
C THR A 1147 -23.28 7.00 -12.65
N PHE A 1148 -22.37 6.88 -11.67
CA PHE A 1148 -21.12 7.64 -11.61
C PHE A 1148 -19.97 6.72 -11.22
N VAL A 1149 -18.87 6.78 -11.96
CA VAL A 1149 -17.58 6.19 -11.57
C VAL A 1149 -16.42 7.14 -11.90
N SER A 1150 -15.30 6.99 -11.19
CA SER A 1150 -14.11 7.81 -11.38
C SER A 1150 -12.88 6.99 -11.72
N VAL A 1151 -12.09 7.43 -12.69
CA VAL A 1151 -10.65 7.13 -12.80
C VAL A 1151 -9.92 8.35 -12.22
N HIS A 1152 -9.99 8.48 -10.90
CA HIS A 1152 -9.53 9.64 -10.13
C HIS A 1152 -10.08 10.98 -10.67
N ASP A 1153 -9.25 11.78 -11.35
CA ASP A 1153 -9.53 13.09 -11.90
C ASP A 1153 -10.37 13.08 -13.21
N CYS A 1154 -10.71 11.89 -13.71
CA CYS A 1154 -11.61 11.67 -14.84
C CYS A 1154 -12.93 11.01 -14.37
N TYR A 1155 -14.07 11.67 -14.63
CA TYR A 1155 -15.41 11.27 -14.16
C TYR A 1155 -16.26 10.73 -15.31
N TRP A 1156 -16.97 9.61 -15.09
CA TRP A 1156 -17.70 8.88 -16.12
C TRP A 1156 -19.18 8.70 -15.75
N THR A 1157 -20.09 8.90 -16.72
CA THR A 1157 -21.54 8.66 -16.59
C THR A 1157 -22.14 8.28 -17.96
N HIS A 1158 -23.43 7.95 -18.04
CA HIS A 1158 -24.11 7.71 -19.33
C HIS A 1158 -24.19 8.99 -20.16
N ALA A 1159 -24.20 8.88 -21.50
CA ALA A 1159 -24.23 10.04 -22.40
C ALA A 1159 -25.43 10.99 -22.19
N LEU A 1160 -26.54 10.49 -21.64
CA LEU A 1160 -27.72 11.27 -21.24
C LEU A 1160 -27.42 12.28 -20.12
N THR A 1161 -26.57 11.90 -19.16
CA THR A 1161 -26.42 12.56 -17.86
C THR A 1161 -25.17 13.43 -17.73
N VAL A 1162 -24.38 13.57 -18.80
CA VAL A 1162 -23.12 14.34 -18.83
C VAL A 1162 -23.34 15.82 -18.43
N ASP A 1163 -24.40 16.46 -18.94
CA ASP A 1163 -24.76 17.84 -18.58
C ASP A 1163 -24.93 18.00 -17.05
N ILE A 1164 -25.66 17.05 -16.43
CA ILE A 1164 -26.00 17.05 -15.00
C ILE A 1164 -24.75 16.73 -14.16
N MET A 1165 -23.95 15.74 -14.56
CA MET A 1165 -22.68 15.42 -13.90
C MET A 1165 -21.72 16.61 -13.93
N ASN A 1166 -21.62 17.33 -15.06
CA ASN A 1166 -20.77 18.52 -15.18
C ASN A 1166 -21.28 19.68 -14.30
N GLN A 1167 -22.60 19.87 -14.21
CA GLN A 1167 -23.19 20.85 -13.29
C GLN A 1167 -22.86 20.52 -11.83
N ILE A 1168 -23.03 19.26 -11.41
CA ILE A 1168 -22.71 18.80 -10.05
C ILE A 1168 -21.21 18.91 -9.77
N CYS A 1169 -20.35 18.49 -10.70
CA CYS A 1169 -18.89 18.60 -10.60
C CYS A 1169 -18.45 20.05 -10.32
N ARG A 1170 -18.96 21.03 -11.07
CA ARG A 1170 -18.68 22.45 -10.85
C ARG A 1170 -19.22 22.93 -9.50
N GLN A 1171 -20.46 22.58 -9.14
CA GLN A 1171 -21.07 22.93 -7.84
C GLN A 1171 -20.22 22.43 -6.67
N GLN A 1172 -19.78 21.17 -6.70
CA GLN A 1172 -19.01 20.57 -5.60
C GLN A 1172 -17.58 21.10 -5.52
N PHE A 1173 -16.96 21.45 -6.65
CA PHE A 1173 -15.67 22.16 -6.63
C PHE A 1173 -15.80 23.55 -6.01
N VAL A 1174 -16.85 24.30 -6.36
CA VAL A 1174 -17.13 25.64 -5.81
C VAL A 1174 -17.48 25.57 -4.33
N ALA A 1175 -18.25 24.58 -3.89
CA ALA A 1175 -18.55 24.34 -2.48
C ALA A 1175 -17.26 24.05 -1.68
N LEU A 1176 -16.49 23.03 -2.11
CA LEU A 1176 -15.24 22.63 -1.48
C LEU A 1176 -14.26 23.81 -1.31
N HIS A 1177 -13.96 24.54 -2.39
CA HIS A 1177 -13.01 25.66 -2.35
C HIS A 1177 -13.60 26.97 -1.81
N SER A 1178 -14.86 26.99 -1.37
CA SER A 1178 -15.42 28.10 -0.59
C SER A 1178 -15.12 27.96 0.91
N GLU A 1179 -14.81 26.76 1.39
CA GLU A 1179 -14.31 26.53 2.75
C GLU A 1179 -12.87 27.05 2.93
N LYS A 1180 -12.48 27.31 4.18
CA LYS A 1180 -11.22 27.97 4.54
C LYS A 1180 -10.05 26.98 4.64
N ILE A 1181 -9.95 26.07 3.68
CA ILE A 1181 -9.10 24.87 3.69
C ILE A 1181 -7.66 25.11 4.22
N LEU A 1182 -7.01 26.22 3.86
CA LEU A 1182 -5.63 26.51 4.30
C LEU A 1182 -5.55 27.05 5.74
N GLN A 1183 -6.58 27.77 6.19
CA GLN A 1183 -6.72 28.24 7.57
C GLN A 1183 -7.08 27.07 8.48
N ASP A 1184 -8.07 26.26 8.11
CA ASP A 1184 -8.51 25.09 8.88
C ASP A 1184 -7.36 24.09 9.08
N LEU A 1185 -6.55 23.87 8.03
CA LEU A 1185 -5.31 23.10 8.08
C LEU A 1185 -4.27 23.71 9.02
N SER A 1186 -4.12 25.05 9.01
CA SER A 1186 -3.18 25.76 9.90
C SER A 1186 -3.61 25.65 11.36
N GLU A 1187 -4.88 25.86 11.66
CA GLU A 1187 -5.46 25.76 13.01
C GLU A 1187 -5.31 24.33 13.56
N PHE A 1188 -5.66 23.30 12.77
CA PHE A 1188 -5.41 21.90 13.12
C PHE A 1188 -3.92 21.61 13.39
N MET A 1189 -3.01 22.12 12.57
CA MET A 1189 -1.57 21.91 12.77
C MET A 1189 -1.03 22.67 13.99
N LEU A 1190 -1.55 23.86 14.30
CA LEU A 1190 -1.19 24.61 15.50
C LEU A 1190 -1.64 23.88 16.76
N GLU A 1191 -2.89 23.40 16.81
CA GLU A 1191 -3.39 22.59 17.92
C GLU A 1191 -2.55 21.31 18.09
N LYS A 1192 -2.39 20.52 17.02
CA LYS A 1192 -1.74 19.21 17.07
C LYS A 1192 -0.23 19.26 17.31
N TYR A 1193 0.47 20.26 16.76
CA TYR A 1193 1.93 20.31 16.83
C TYR A 1193 2.51 21.33 17.81
N CYS A 1194 1.77 22.37 18.20
CA CYS A 1194 2.29 23.47 19.04
C CYS A 1194 1.66 23.60 20.44
N SER A 1195 0.67 22.77 20.81
CA SER A 1195 -0.03 22.84 22.11
C SER A 1195 0.89 22.80 23.35
N PRO A 1196 0.52 23.45 24.48
CA PRO A 1196 1.47 23.80 25.56
C PRO A 1196 1.97 22.65 26.46
N GLY A 1197 1.63 21.39 26.17
CA GLY A 1197 1.97 20.23 26.99
C GLY A 1197 3.38 19.64 26.78
N THR A 1198 4.13 20.11 25.77
CA THR A 1198 5.52 19.69 25.52
C THR A 1198 6.51 20.81 25.82
N GLU A 1199 7.68 20.45 26.38
CA GLU A 1199 8.68 21.33 27.00
C GLU A 1199 8.90 22.67 26.26
N THR A 1200 8.22 23.74 26.73
CA THR A 1200 7.99 25.01 26.01
C THR A 1200 9.20 25.95 25.93
N GLY A 1201 10.42 25.41 25.92
CA GLY A 1201 11.68 26.16 25.84
C GLY A 1201 12.28 26.26 24.43
N ASP A 1202 11.87 25.40 23.51
CA ASP A 1202 12.62 25.17 22.26
C ASP A 1202 12.35 26.18 21.15
N MET A 1203 13.44 26.71 20.54
CA MET A 1203 13.36 27.65 19.43
C MET A 1203 12.71 27.09 18.16
N TRP A 1204 12.64 25.76 17.99
CA TRP A 1204 11.97 25.17 16.82
C TRP A 1204 10.44 25.25 16.94
N GLN A 1205 9.88 25.18 18.16
CA GLN A 1205 8.42 25.25 18.36
C GLN A 1205 7.89 26.64 18.03
N LYS A 1206 8.63 27.70 18.36
CA LYS A 1206 8.32 29.08 17.96
C LYS A 1206 8.36 29.25 16.45
N LYS A 1207 9.42 28.78 15.79
CA LYS A 1207 9.53 28.81 14.32
C LYS A 1207 8.44 28.02 13.61
N LEU A 1208 7.99 26.89 14.17
CA LEU A 1208 6.87 26.14 13.65
C LEU A 1208 5.55 26.90 13.81
N MET A 1209 5.30 27.50 14.98
CA MET A 1209 4.12 28.34 15.23
C MET A 1209 4.09 29.57 14.29
N GLU A 1210 5.21 30.26 14.12
CA GLU A 1210 5.38 31.37 13.18
C GLU A 1210 5.11 30.95 11.73
N GLN A 1211 5.67 29.81 11.30
CA GLN A 1211 5.50 29.28 9.94
C GLN A 1211 4.05 28.85 9.66
N LEU A 1212 3.41 28.13 10.59
CA LEU A 1212 2.02 27.67 10.43
C LEU A 1212 1.05 28.85 10.38
N SER A 1213 1.18 29.80 11.31
CA SER A 1213 0.31 30.99 11.40
C SER A 1213 0.39 31.90 10.17
N ASN A 1214 1.52 31.88 9.44
CA ASN A 1214 1.75 32.71 8.26
C ASN A 1214 1.17 32.07 6.98
N VAL A 1215 -0.14 31.82 6.99
CA VAL A 1215 -0.89 31.23 5.87
C VAL A 1215 -0.80 32.15 4.63
N PRO A 1216 -0.54 31.61 3.42
CA PRO A 1216 -0.50 32.40 2.19
C PRO A 1216 -1.79 33.19 1.94
N ARG A 1217 -1.64 34.43 1.43
CA ARG A 1217 -2.78 35.27 1.05
C ARG A 1217 -3.39 34.77 -0.26
N THR A 1218 -4.72 34.76 -0.30
CA THR A 1218 -5.52 34.55 -1.52
C THR A 1218 -5.45 35.76 -2.45
N GLY A 1219 -5.38 35.51 -3.76
CA GLY A 1219 -5.61 36.53 -4.80
C GLY A 1219 -7.09 36.82 -5.06
N GLU A 1220 -7.37 37.40 -6.23
CA GLU A 1220 -8.64 38.06 -6.57
C GLU A 1220 -9.62 37.18 -7.36
N PHE A 1221 -9.29 35.93 -7.67
CA PHE A 1221 -10.16 35.05 -8.47
C PHE A 1221 -11.51 34.75 -7.78
N ASN A 1222 -12.60 35.12 -8.45
CA ASN A 1222 -13.96 34.78 -8.04
C ASN A 1222 -14.32 33.35 -8.43
N LEU A 1223 -14.22 32.44 -7.46
CA LEU A 1223 -14.51 31.01 -7.61
C LEU A 1223 -15.90 30.69 -8.22
N LYS A 1224 -16.90 31.58 -8.08
CA LYS A 1224 -18.24 31.36 -8.67
C LYS A 1224 -18.20 31.23 -10.20
N GLN A 1225 -17.18 31.79 -10.87
CA GLN A 1225 -17.01 31.67 -12.32
C GLN A 1225 -16.84 30.21 -12.81
N VAL A 1226 -16.40 29.29 -11.94
CA VAL A 1226 -16.26 27.86 -12.29
C VAL A 1226 -17.61 27.23 -12.69
N MET A 1227 -18.72 27.74 -12.14
CA MET A 1227 -20.10 27.28 -12.45
C MET A 1227 -20.41 27.31 -13.95
N ASP A 1228 -19.94 28.35 -14.63
CA ASP A 1228 -20.23 28.63 -16.04
C ASP A 1228 -19.10 28.16 -16.97
N SER A 1229 -18.04 27.53 -16.43
CA SER A 1229 -16.86 27.15 -17.20
C SER A 1229 -17.04 25.80 -17.90
N THR A 1230 -17.38 25.86 -19.20
CA THR A 1230 -17.56 24.69 -20.07
C THR A 1230 -16.38 23.71 -20.02
N TYR A 1231 -15.13 24.21 -20.05
CA TYR A 1231 -13.91 23.39 -20.21
C TYR A 1231 -13.20 23.04 -18.88
N PHE A 1232 -13.84 23.28 -17.73
CA PHE A 1232 -13.31 22.89 -16.43
C PHE A 1232 -13.02 21.37 -16.38
N PHE A 1233 -14.04 20.60 -16.74
CA PHE A 1233 -14.00 19.17 -17.07
C PHE A 1233 -14.71 19.04 -18.43
N SER A 1234 -14.09 18.40 -19.44
CA SER A 1234 -14.63 18.34 -20.83
C SER A 1234 -14.00 17.28 -21.72
#